data_AF-A0A2M7T7I9-F1
#
_entry.id   AF-A0A2M7T7I9-F1
#
_cell.length_a   1.000
_cell.length_b   1.000
_cell.length_c   1.000
_cell.angle_alpha   90.00
_cell.angle_beta   90.00
_cell.angle_gamma   90.00
#
_symmetry.space_group_name_H-M   'P 1'
#
loop_
_entity.id
_entity.type
_entity.pdbx_description
1 polymer ?
#
loop_
_entity_poly.entity_id
_entity_poly.type
_entity_poly.pdbx_seq_one_letter_code
_entity_poly.pdbx_strand_id
1 'polypeptide(L)'
;EQDPGTHEWKYTLNVSDGTWRIGYFVNGDTGYIGRPPMDADSAINVAGNVTKDITLYKASAVITGQVKMPDGSGVPYAFVGAGEPESVNSNGRNAMFVPGTTDKDGNYTLTVPAGTYEVHAGISPEKMRTEQLTHPVPVEVTVANNTTATVNLQFGSADATITGVARLSGVGKPALIWAWSDGGGYSEVDATETGTFSLSVKGNDTWHVGASFESDSGFSVAPEQAVSLDASGTANITLDLASVAQTVQGVSVTFPANQMKIIDLSDGTKIQVPAGALAVDGNVTVIAKPKAGMRKQKDAIPVGLGYELTAMDANGQAITDFNAGVTITFPYDPSSLPSGVTESDLVPAYWDDQSGSWQKVDSAVVDTVHHTITVTVAHFSLWGNIAKATVTAADIPGAPSGSSQDAQAPAAPLGFTAKYENSQTALSWSANTEADLAGYNLYRGLTSDVSKATKIAGPTKDTTSYIDTSIAAQTTYYYWLSAYNASSKEGAKTGPVVAGPGKKMVSFKDVLSSHWAQSYISKLVEKEIIKGYQDGSFRPEASVTRAEFAKMICLAMGWQLESPATSSFSDVPQGNWARQYIETAKAKGILGGYENGTFAPGRKITRAEIAKILAKALNLASGTSSMKDISSHWAKDYIGACVKAGIVGGYANGNFKPNNSATRAEAAKMISAVLKD
;
A
#
# COMPACT_ATOMS: atom_id res chain seq x y z
N GLU A 1 -2.25 17.62 26.47
CA GLU A 1 -2.95 18.37 27.52
C GLU A 1 -4.43 18.48 27.18
N GLN A 2 -5.31 18.32 28.18
CA GLN A 2 -6.74 18.50 28.00
C GLN A 2 -7.08 19.99 28.10
N ASP A 3 -7.75 20.53 27.08
CA ASP A 3 -8.21 21.91 27.12
C ASP A 3 -9.36 22.03 28.15
N PRO A 4 -9.21 22.83 29.23
CA PRO A 4 -10.20 22.91 30.31
C PRO A 4 -11.57 23.43 29.86
N GLY A 5 -11.65 24.10 28.69
CA GLY A 5 -12.89 24.69 28.17
C GLY A 5 -13.67 23.78 27.21
N THR A 6 -13.00 22.87 26.50
CA THR A 6 -13.61 22.08 25.41
C THR A 6 -13.60 20.56 25.62
N HIS A 7 -12.88 20.07 26.64
CA HIS A 7 -12.60 18.64 26.85
C HIS A 7 -11.85 17.97 25.67
N GLU A 8 -11.26 18.75 24.76
CA GLU A 8 -10.44 18.25 23.66
C GLU A 8 -9.01 17.98 24.14
N TRP A 9 -8.44 16.87 23.70
CA TRP A 9 -7.06 16.48 24.00
C TRP A 9 -6.13 17.02 22.92
N LYS A 10 -5.18 17.87 23.30
CA LYS A 10 -4.19 18.46 22.42
C LYS A 10 -2.83 17.82 22.65
N TYR A 11 -2.06 17.66 21.58
CA TYR A 11 -0.67 17.21 21.64
C TYR A 11 0.24 18.22 20.92
N THR A 12 1.50 18.26 21.32
CA THR A 12 2.54 19.05 20.64
C THR A 12 3.73 18.13 20.42
N LEU A 13 4.13 17.95 19.15
CA LEU A 13 5.34 17.22 18.77
C LEU A 13 6.31 18.20 18.13
N ASN A 14 7.54 18.27 18.66
CA ASN A 14 8.61 19.04 18.05
C ASN A 14 9.35 18.15 17.06
N VAL A 15 9.24 18.47 15.76
CA VAL A 15 9.89 17.72 14.68
C VAL A 15 10.62 18.70 13.75
N SER A 16 11.64 18.24 13.03
CA SER A 16 12.35 19.09 12.05
C SER A 16 11.53 19.31 10.78
N ASP A 17 11.89 20.29 9.96
CA ASP A 17 11.22 20.51 8.68
C ASP A 17 11.38 19.27 7.78
N GLY A 18 10.28 18.74 7.26
CA GLY A 18 10.30 17.49 6.50
C GLY A 18 8.94 16.83 6.36
N THR A 19 8.91 15.67 5.71
CA THR A 19 7.71 14.85 5.57
C THR A 19 7.63 13.85 6.71
N TRP A 20 6.63 14.01 7.58
CA TRP A 20 6.44 13.19 8.76
C TRP A 20 5.20 12.32 8.66
N ARG A 21 5.26 11.13 9.26
CA ARG A 21 4.10 10.29 9.51
C ARG A 21 3.93 10.21 11.02
N ILE A 22 2.73 10.50 11.50
CA ILE A 22 2.41 10.50 12.93
C ILE A 22 1.64 9.23 13.24
N GLY A 23 2.15 8.44 14.19
CA GLY A 23 1.42 7.36 14.86
C GLY A 23 1.09 7.77 16.28
N TYR A 24 0.19 7.02 16.92
CA TYR A 24 -0.17 7.23 18.32
C TYR A 24 -0.49 5.91 19.00
N PHE A 25 -0.30 5.89 20.32
CA PHE A 25 -0.75 4.84 21.21
C PHE A 25 -1.73 5.44 22.21
N VAL A 26 -2.82 4.72 22.49
CA VAL A 26 -3.77 5.10 23.53
C VAL A 26 -3.69 4.09 24.67
N ASN A 27 -3.66 4.57 25.92
CA ASN A 27 -3.72 3.66 27.07
C ASN A 27 -5.04 2.87 27.06
N GLY A 28 -4.94 1.56 27.34
CA GLY A 28 -6.05 0.60 27.21
C GLY A 28 -7.28 0.89 28.08
N ASP A 29 -7.12 1.65 29.17
CA ASP A 29 -8.21 1.97 30.11
C ASP A 29 -9.17 3.07 29.62
N THR A 30 -9.00 3.55 28.38
CA THR A 30 -9.73 4.72 27.84
C THR A 30 -10.94 4.36 26.96
N GLY A 31 -11.13 3.07 26.63
CA GLY A 31 -12.19 2.61 25.71
C GLY A 31 -11.90 2.82 24.21
N TYR A 32 -10.66 3.19 23.87
CA TYR A 32 -10.17 3.31 22.49
C TYR A 32 -9.10 2.24 22.22
N ILE A 33 -8.91 1.85 20.95
CA ILE A 33 -7.91 0.84 20.59
C ILE A 33 -6.50 1.38 20.85
N GLY A 34 -5.66 0.59 21.51
CA GLY A 34 -4.30 0.98 21.86
C GLY A 34 -3.36 1.14 20.66
N ARG A 35 -3.63 0.43 19.55
CA ARG A 35 -2.89 0.53 18.29
C ARG A 35 -3.85 0.43 17.10
N PRO A 36 -4.27 1.56 16.50
CA PRO A 36 -5.13 1.54 15.32
C PRO A 36 -4.32 1.34 14.03
N PRO A 37 -4.99 1.05 12.89
CA PRO A 37 -4.37 1.18 11.58
C PRO A 37 -3.75 2.58 11.49
N MET A 38 -2.49 2.67 11.03
CA MET A 38 -1.81 3.97 10.85
C MET A 38 -2.77 4.93 10.16
N ASP A 39 -3.16 6.01 10.84
CA ASP A 39 -4.12 6.98 10.32
C ASP A 39 -3.62 7.55 8.99
N ALA A 40 -4.20 7.03 7.90
CA ALA A 40 -4.29 7.59 6.56
C ALA A 40 -3.12 8.50 6.15
N ASP A 41 -2.02 7.87 5.69
CA ASP A 41 -1.17 8.15 4.51
C ASP A 41 -1.00 9.58 3.96
N SER A 42 -1.32 10.60 4.73
CA SER A 42 -1.09 11.99 4.40
C SER A 42 0.18 12.38 5.13
N ALA A 43 1.30 12.03 4.48
CA ALA A 43 2.61 12.57 4.77
C ALA A 43 2.48 14.05 5.14
N ILE A 44 2.74 14.37 6.40
CA ILE A 44 2.57 15.71 6.94
C ILE A 44 3.86 16.44 6.64
N ASN A 45 3.80 17.35 5.67
CA ASN A 45 4.93 18.22 5.38
C ASN A 45 4.96 19.31 6.46
N VAL A 46 5.83 19.11 7.45
CA VAL A 46 6.07 20.07 8.52
C VAL A 46 7.06 21.10 8.00
N ALA A 47 6.61 22.35 7.94
CA ALA A 47 7.42 23.53 7.66
C ALA A 47 6.97 24.62 8.64
N GLY A 48 7.59 24.64 9.83
CA GLY A 48 7.05 25.34 11.00
C GLY A 48 5.91 24.58 11.70
N ASN A 49 5.04 25.27 12.45
CA ASN A 49 3.99 24.62 13.24
C ASN A 49 2.84 24.09 12.34
N VAL A 50 2.61 22.78 12.35
CA VAL A 50 1.51 22.11 11.63
C VAL A 50 0.56 21.46 12.62
N THR A 51 -0.75 21.64 12.41
CA THR A 51 -1.80 20.96 13.17
C THR A 51 -2.32 19.77 12.37
N LYS A 52 -2.33 18.59 12.99
CA LYS A 52 -2.92 17.37 12.45
C LYS A 52 -3.89 16.81 13.48
N ASP A 53 -5.11 16.55 13.04
CA ASP A 53 -6.10 15.85 13.86
C ASP A 53 -5.88 14.34 13.72
N ILE A 54 -5.98 13.63 14.85
CA ILE A 54 -5.86 12.18 14.96
C ILE A 54 -7.25 11.60 15.24
N THR A 55 -7.66 10.58 14.49
CA THR A 55 -8.98 9.97 14.67
C THR A 55 -8.86 8.72 15.53
N LEU A 56 -9.20 8.82 16.81
CA LEU A 56 -9.19 7.65 17.70
C LEU A 56 -10.32 6.69 17.34
N TYR A 57 -9.99 5.43 17.05
CA TYR A 57 -10.97 4.37 16.88
C TYR A 57 -11.46 3.91 18.25
N LYS A 58 -12.75 4.14 18.51
CA LYS A 58 -13.40 3.65 19.72
C LYS A 58 -13.67 2.17 19.57
N ALA A 59 -13.31 1.39 20.57
CA ALA A 59 -13.69 -0.01 20.58
C ALA A 59 -15.22 -0.07 20.74
N SER A 60 -15.86 -0.80 19.84
CA SER A 60 -17.34 -0.84 19.75
C SER A 60 -17.89 -2.25 19.80
N ALA A 61 -17.04 -3.27 19.79
CA ALA A 61 -17.40 -4.68 19.86
C ALA A 61 -16.38 -5.43 20.73
N VAL A 62 -16.71 -6.68 21.05
CA VAL A 62 -15.86 -7.54 21.88
C VAL A 62 -15.68 -8.90 21.22
N ILE A 63 -14.45 -9.39 21.15
CA ILE A 63 -14.15 -10.79 20.85
C ILE A 63 -13.69 -11.44 22.15
N THR A 64 -14.40 -12.48 22.56
CA THR A 64 -14.05 -13.28 23.74
C THR A 64 -13.68 -14.68 23.30
N GLY A 65 -13.08 -15.46 24.18
CA GLY A 65 -12.86 -16.86 23.89
C GLY A 65 -11.95 -17.53 24.90
N GLN A 66 -11.66 -18.80 24.64
CA GLN A 66 -10.72 -19.58 25.42
C GLN A 66 -9.67 -20.19 24.49
N VAL A 67 -8.40 -20.10 24.89
CA VAL A 67 -7.30 -20.86 24.27
C VAL A 67 -7.12 -22.14 25.09
N LYS A 68 -7.14 -23.28 24.41
CA LYS A 68 -7.07 -24.60 25.02
C LYS A 68 -5.87 -25.41 24.58
N MET A 69 -5.38 -26.23 25.50
CA MET A 69 -4.49 -27.34 25.23
C MET A 69 -5.24 -28.48 24.51
N PRO A 70 -4.53 -29.48 23.96
CA PRO A 70 -5.15 -30.65 23.34
C PRO A 70 -6.07 -31.43 24.29
N ASP A 71 -5.73 -31.48 25.58
CA ASP A 71 -6.53 -32.13 26.63
C ASP A 71 -7.78 -31.32 27.06
N GLY A 72 -7.97 -30.13 26.47
CA GLY A 72 -9.09 -29.23 26.73
C GLY A 72 -8.87 -28.28 27.92
N SER A 73 -7.74 -28.38 28.63
CA SER A 73 -7.39 -27.41 29.69
C SER A 73 -7.11 -26.03 29.10
N GLY A 74 -7.39 -24.98 29.87
CA GLY A 74 -7.10 -23.60 29.45
C GLY A 74 -5.61 -23.30 29.45
N VAL A 75 -5.13 -22.55 28.46
CA VAL A 75 -3.72 -22.15 28.37
C VAL A 75 -3.50 -20.81 29.05
N PRO A 76 -2.82 -20.74 30.22
CA PRO A 76 -2.63 -19.49 30.91
C PRO A 76 -1.60 -18.61 30.22
N TYR A 77 -1.87 -17.30 30.14
CA TYR A 77 -0.96 -16.27 29.62
C TYR A 77 -0.46 -16.51 28.18
N ALA A 78 -1.18 -17.33 27.40
CA ALA A 78 -1.00 -17.43 25.96
C ALA A 78 -1.30 -16.08 25.31
N PHE A 79 -0.52 -15.75 24.29
CA PHE A 79 -0.77 -14.62 23.42
C PHE A 79 -2.02 -14.89 22.57
N VAL A 80 -2.84 -13.87 22.37
CA VAL A 80 -3.98 -13.88 21.45
C VAL A 80 -3.97 -12.60 20.63
N GLY A 81 -4.25 -12.69 19.34
CA GLY A 81 -4.32 -11.51 18.48
C GLY A 81 -5.49 -11.59 17.51
N ALA A 82 -6.17 -10.48 17.27
CA ALA A 82 -7.18 -10.34 16.22
C ALA A 82 -6.67 -9.36 15.15
N GLY A 83 -6.36 -9.87 13.96
CA GLY A 83 -6.00 -9.08 12.76
C GLY A 83 -7.16 -9.01 11.77
N GLU A 84 -7.15 -8.18 10.73
CA GLU A 84 -8.16 -8.25 9.64
C GLU A 84 -7.89 -9.47 8.74
N PRO A 85 -8.92 -10.21 8.27
CA PRO A 85 -8.72 -11.38 7.41
C PRO A 85 -8.37 -10.97 5.97
N GLU A 86 -7.64 -11.85 5.28
CA GLU A 86 -7.20 -11.62 3.90
C GLU A 86 -8.34 -11.35 2.90
N SER A 87 -9.55 -11.87 3.15
CA SER A 87 -10.71 -11.77 2.27
C SER A 87 -11.30 -10.35 2.15
N VAL A 88 -11.00 -9.46 3.10
CA VAL A 88 -11.56 -8.10 3.17
C VAL A 88 -10.53 -7.04 2.75
N ASN A 89 -9.26 -7.40 2.59
CA ASN A 89 -8.18 -6.46 2.28
C ASN A 89 -7.93 -6.33 0.77
N SER A 90 -8.77 -5.57 0.07
CA SER A 90 -8.53 -5.19 -1.32
C SER A 90 -7.54 -4.03 -1.51
N ASN A 91 -6.93 -3.52 -0.42
CA ASN A 91 -6.17 -2.26 -0.44
C ASN A 91 -4.82 -2.29 0.31
N GLY A 92 -4.31 -3.45 0.75
CA GLY A 92 -2.96 -3.61 1.30
C GLY A 92 -2.57 -2.56 2.35
N ARG A 93 -3.40 -2.37 3.39
CA ARG A 93 -3.10 -1.45 4.49
C ARG A 93 -2.78 -2.25 5.75
N ASN A 94 -1.86 -1.74 6.59
CA ASN A 94 -1.57 -2.25 7.95
C ASN A 94 -2.87 -2.68 8.63
N ALA A 95 -3.13 -3.99 8.63
CA ALA A 95 -4.35 -4.55 9.17
C ALA A 95 -4.43 -4.19 10.65
N MET A 96 -5.60 -3.71 11.08
CA MET A 96 -5.90 -3.47 12.48
C MET A 96 -5.59 -4.75 13.28
N PHE A 97 -4.57 -4.69 14.15
CA PHE A 97 -4.17 -5.82 14.98
C PHE A 97 -4.38 -5.49 16.46
N VAL A 98 -5.25 -6.24 17.11
CA VAL A 98 -5.59 -6.06 18.53
C VAL A 98 -4.98 -7.22 19.33
N PRO A 99 -3.86 -7.00 20.05
CA PRO A 99 -3.24 -8.02 20.88
C PRO A 99 -3.97 -8.17 22.21
N GLY A 100 -3.83 -9.35 22.81
CA GLY A 100 -4.26 -9.67 24.15
C GLY A 100 -3.53 -10.89 24.69
N THR A 101 -3.82 -11.20 25.94
CA THR A 101 -3.32 -12.40 26.60
C THR A 101 -4.48 -13.09 27.31
N THR A 102 -4.34 -14.40 27.48
CA THR A 102 -5.28 -15.18 28.26
C THR A 102 -5.06 -15.03 29.76
N ASP A 103 -6.13 -15.15 30.53
CA ASP A 103 -6.10 -15.28 31.98
C ASP A 103 -5.59 -16.67 32.42
N LYS A 104 -5.57 -16.91 33.73
CA LYS A 104 -5.11 -18.18 34.31
C LYS A 104 -5.91 -19.42 33.87
N ASP A 105 -7.13 -19.23 33.38
CA ASP A 105 -8.04 -20.29 32.94
C ASP A 105 -8.11 -20.37 31.40
N GLY A 106 -7.23 -19.64 30.70
CA GLY A 106 -7.15 -19.62 29.25
C GLY A 106 -8.17 -18.69 28.57
N ASN A 107 -8.95 -17.91 29.31
CA ASN A 107 -9.94 -17.01 28.71
C ASN A 107 -9.28 -15.70 28.29
N TYR A 108 -9.74 -15.14 27.17
CA TYR A 108 -9.29 -13.83 26.71
C TYR A 108 -10.49 -12.94 26.34
N THR A 109 -10.22 -11.64 26.31
CA THR A 109 -11.17 -10.62 25.84
C THR A 109 -10.39 -9.57 25.06
N LEU A 110 -10.75 -9.39 23.80
CA LEU A 110 -10.23 -8.36 22.91
C LEU A 110 -11.35 -7.35 22.66
N THR A 111 -11.09 -6.08 22.95
CA THR A 111 -12.03 -5.00 22.63
C THR A 111 -11.65 -4.42 21.27
N VAL A 112 -12.52 -4.58 20.29
CA VAL A 112 -12.25 -4.29 18.88
C VAL A 112 -13.33 -3.36 18.31
N PRO A 113 -13.10 -2.64 17.20
CA PRO A 113 -14.18 -2.08 16.41
C PRO A 113 -15.09 -3.16 15.82
N ALA A 114 -16.26 -2.74 15.37
CA ALA A 114 -17.05 -3.57 14.47
C ALA A 114 -16.26 -3.80 13.17
N GLY A 115 -16.14 -5.06 12.74
CA GLY A 115 -15.31 -5.45 11.62
C GLY A 115 -15.19 -6.97 11.53
N THR A 116 -14.48 -7.46 10.51
CA THR A 116 -14.08 -8.86 10.41
C THR A 116 -12.63 -9.00 10.81
N TYR A 117 -12.33 -10.05 11.57
CA TYR A 117 -11.02 -10.35 12.12
C TYR A 117 -10.64 -11.82 11.92
N GLU A 118 -9.36 -12.12 11.76
CA GLU A 118 -8.77 -13.45 11.98
C GLU A 118 -8.08 -13.48 13.35
N VAL A 119 -8.42 -14.48 14.17
CA VAL A 119 -7.94 -14.61 15.55
C VAL A 119 -6.92 -15.74 15.66
N HIS A 120 -5.76 -15.44 16.25
CA HIS A 120 -4.63 -16.35 16.43
C HIS A 120 -4.26 -16.50 17.91
N ALA A 121 -3.57 -17.59 18.26
CA ALA A 121 -2.96 -17.75 19.57
C ALA A 121 -1.58 -18.43 19.50
N GLY A 122 -0.72 -18.09 20.46
CA GLY A 122 0.65 -18.59 20.54
C GLY A 122 1.17 -18.72 21.98
N ILE A 123 2.17 -19.59 22.16
CA ILE A 123 2.95 -19.76 23.40
C ILE A 123 4.44 -19.87 23.03
N SER A 124 5.32 -19.90 24.04
CA SER A 124 6.76 -19.96 23.78
C SER A 124 7.18 -21.23 23.00
N PRO A 125 8.15 -21.12 22.07
CA PRO A 125 8.67 -22.28 21.33
C PRO A 125 9.18 -23.41 22.23
N GLU A 126 9.77 -23.06 23.38
CA GLU A 126 10.24 -24.03 24.37
C GLU A 126 9.09 -24.88 24.93
N LYS A 127 7.96 -24.25 25.22
CA LYS A 127 6.78 -24.93 25.74
C LYS A 127 6.11 -25.78 24.66
N MET A 128 6.02 -25.26 23.43
CA MET A 128 5.56 -26.03 22.26
C MET A 128 6.34 -27.33 22.09
N ARG A 129 7.68 -27.26 22.23
CA ARG A 129 8.56 -28.42 22.10
C ARG A 129 8.42 -29.40 23.26
N THR A 130 8.43 -28.89 24.49
CA THR A 130 8.38 -29.72 25.70
C THR A 130 7.07 -30.48 25.82
N GLU A 131 5.96 -29.85 25.42
CA GLU A 131 4.61 -30.41 25.50
C GLU A 131 4.14 -31.04 24.17
N GLN A 132 5.01 -31.08 23.16
CA GLN A 132 4.76 -31.66 21.82
C GLN A 132 3.47 -31.15 21.17
N LEU A 133 3.38 -29.83 21.02
CA LEU A 133 2.18 -29.14 20.54
C LEU A 133 2.34 -28.66 19.10
N THR A 134 1.22 -28.46 18.42
CA THR A 134 1.13 -27.72 17.15
C THR A 134 0.27 -26.47 17.34
N HIS A 135 0.57 -25.41 16.60
CA HIS A 135 -0.15 -24.13 16.71
C HIS A 135 -1.66 -24.30 16.41
N PRO A 136 -2.54 -23.50 17.03
CA PRO A 136 -3.96 -23.49 16.71
C PRO A 136 -4.21 -22.99 15.30
N VAL A 137 -5.22 -23.56 14.63
CA VAL A 137 -5.70 -23.02 13.36
C VAL A 137 -6.35 -21.65 13.62
N PRO A 138 -5.99 -20.59 12.86
CA PRO A 138 -6.62 -19.29 12.98
C PRO A 138 -8.12 -19.33 12.65
N VAL A 139 -8.91 -18.44 13.25
CA VAL A 139 -10.38 -18.40 13.05
C VAL A 139 -10.84 -17.01 12.64
N GLU A 140 -11.51 -16.91 11.49
CA GLU A 140 -12.17 -15.68 11.04
C GLU A 140 -13.49 -15.43 11.79
N VAL A 141 -13.75 -14.18 12.19
CA VAL A 141 -14.93 -13.73 12.93
C VAL A 141 -15.35 -12.32 12.52
N THR A 142 -16.64 -12.12 12.21
CA THR A 142 -17.22 -10.78 12.03
C THR A 142 -17.97 -10.36 13.30
N VAL A 143 -17.68 -9.16 13.80
CA VAL A 143 -18.35 -8.54 14.95
C VAL A 143 -19.00 -7.21 14.58
N ALA A 144 -20.24 -7.00 15.02
CA ALA A 144 -20.99 -5.77 14.79
C ALA A 144 -20.91 -4.80 15.98
N ASN A 145 -21.30 -3.54 15.78
CA ASN A 145 -21.29 -2.54 16.85
C ASN A 145 -22.18 -2.99 18.04
N ASN A 146 -21.64 -2.84 19.24
CA ASN A 146 -22.17 -3.23 20.55
C ASN A 146 -22.51 -4.73 20.66
N THR A 147 -21.77 -5.58 19.95
CA THR A 147 -21.94 -7.05 20.03
C THR A 147 -20.69 -7.74 20.55
N THR A 148 -20.87 -8.97 21.03
CA THR A 148 -19.79 -9.85 21.45
C THR A 148 -19.80 -11.10 20.57
N ALA A 149 -18.64 -11.49 20.04
CA ALA A 149 -18.43 -12.81 19.46
C ALA A 149 -17.54 -13.66 20.37
N THR A 150 -17.63 -14.98 20.21
CA THR A 150 -16.81 -15.95 20.93
C THR A 150 -16.01 -16.80 19.95
N VAL A 151 -14.70 -16.82 20.10
CA VAL A 151 -13.76 -17.58 19.26
C VAL A 151 -12.87 -18.45 20.16
N ASN A 152 -13.04 -19.76 20.11
CA ASN A 152 -12.18 -20.67 20.87
C ASN A 152 -11.06 -21.19 19.97
N LEU A 153 -9.84 -21.20 20.50
CA LEU A 153 -8.65 -21.69 19.81
C LEU A 153 -8.09 -22.89 20.57
N GLN A 154 -7.57 -23.88 19.87
CA GLN A 154 -7.04 -25.08 20.50
C GLN A 154 -5.72 -25.49 19.86
N PHE A 155 -4.68 -25.64 20.69
CA PHE A 155 -3.43 -26.26 20.28
C PHE A 155 -3.67 -27.72 19.94
N GLY A 156 -3.03 -28.20 18.87
CA GLY A 156 -3.04 -29.61 18.53
C GLY A 156 -1.98 -30.37 19.32
N SER A 157 -2.22 -31.66 19.56
CA SER A 157 -1.16 -32.58 19.99
C SER A 157 -0.43 -33.07 18.76
N ALA A 158 0.89 -32.92 18.74
CA ALA A 158 1.71 -33.65 17.80
C ALA A 158 1.50 -35.15 18.06
N ASP A 159 1.06 -35.86 17.02
CA ASP A 159 0.84 -37.30 17.08
C ASP A 159 1.75 -38.03 16.11
N ALA A 160 2.68 -37.35 15.44
CA ALA A 160 3.67 -37.93 14.54
C ALA A 160 5.04 -37.24 14.72
N THR A 161 6.11 -37.86 14.20
CA THR A 161 7.48 -37.35 14.40
C THR A 161 8.30 -37.42 13.11
N ILE A 162 9.00 -36.35 12.76
CA ILE A 162 10.02 -36.36 11.71
C ILE A 162 11.38 -36.25 12.36
N THR A 163 12.15 -37.32 12.26
CA THR A 163 13.55 -37.36 12.72
C THR A 163 14.50 -37.23 11.53
N GLY A 164 15.75 -36.90 11.78
CA GLY A 164 16.72 -36.90 10.69
C GLY A 164 18.09 -36.40 11.08
N VAL A 165 18.93 -36.24 10.05
CA VAL A 165 20.25 -35.61 10.16
C VAL A 165 20.38 -34.51 9.12
N ALA A 166 20.76 -33.30 9.56
CA ALA A 166 21.22 -32.23 8.70
C ALA A 166 22.75 -32.28 8.60
N ARG A 167 23.28 -32.40 7.37
CA ARG A 167 24.72 -32.58 7.15
C ARG A 167 25.23 -31.73 6.00
N LEU A 168 26.43 -31.20 6.15
CA LEU A 168 27.17 -30.47 5.12
C LEU A 168 28.39 -31.31 4.73
N SER A 169 28.50 -31.67 3.45
CA SER A 169 29.58 -32.54 2.94
C SER A 169 29.75 -33.83 3.74
N GLY A 170 28.62 -34.44 4.15
CA GLY A 170 28.60 -35.69 4.92
C GLY A 170 28.80 -35.54 6.44
N VAL A 171 29.09 -34.34 6.94
CA VAL A 171 29.31 -34.07 8.38
C VAL A 171 28.09 -33.38 8.97
N GLY A 172 27.56 -33.91 10.08
CA GLY A 172 26.43 -33.32 10.80
C GLY A 172 26.69 -31.87 11.24
N LYS A 173 25.65 -31.03 11.20
CA LYS A 173 25.72 -29.62 11.58
C LYS A 173 24.55 -29.21 12.47
N PRO A 174 24.76 -28.33 13.46
CA PRO A 174 23.69 -27.76 14.27
C PRO A 174 22.89 -26.74 13.44
N ALA A 175 22.13 -27.26 12.47
CA ALA A 175 21.32 -26.51 11.54
C ALA A 175 19.94 -26.22 12.15
N LEU A 176 19.39 -25.06 11.84
CA LEU A 176 17.98 -24.76 12.07
C LEU A 176 17.14 -25.62 11.13
N ILE A 177 16.19 -26.37 11.67
CA ILE A 177 15.25 -27.23 10.94
C ILE A 177 13.85 -26.67 11.07
N TRP A 178 13.19 -26.38 9.95
CA TRP A 178 11.79 -25.95 9.93
C TRP A 178 10.93 -26.94 9.15
N ALA A 179 9.64 -26.98 9.48
CA ALA A 179 8.64 -27.72 8.75
C ALA A 179 7.30 -26.99 8.75
N TRP A 180 6.62 -26.97 7.61
CA TRP A 180 5.24 -26.50 7.47
C TRP A 180 4.40 -27.56 6.76
N SER A 181 3.09 -27.58 6.99
CA SER A 181 2.21 -28.60 6.41
C SER A 181 1.15 -28.04 5.47
N ASP A 182 0.67 -28.87 4.55
CA ASP A 182 -0.42 -28.50 3.64
C ASP A 182 -1.72 -28.21 4.39
N GLY A 183 -1.94 -28.87 5.54
CA GLY A 183 -3.00 -28.57 6.50
C GLY A 183 -2.80 -27.30 7.33
N GLY A 184 -1.71 -26.55 7.13
CA GLY A 184 -1.44 -25.27 7.80
C GLY A 184 -0.69 -25.38 9.13
N GLY A 185 -0.12 -26.54 9.45
CA GLY A 185 0.73 -26.74 10.62
C GLY A 185 2.14 -26.17 10.44
N TYR A 186 2.82 -25.88 11.55
CA TYR A 186 4.22 -25.44 11.59
C TYR A 186 4.96 -26.09 12.78
N SER A 187 6.24 -26.45 12.58
CA SER A 187 7.15 -26.99 13.61
C SER A 187 8.60 -26.59 13.31
N GLU A 188 9.40 -26.35 14.34
CA GLU A 188 10.82 -25.96 14.22
C GLU A 188 11.68 -26.56 15.34
N VAL A 189 12.94 -26.88 15.05
CA VAL A 189 13.93 -27.33 16.04
C VAL A 189 15.36 -27.04 15.56
N ASP A 190 16.28 -26.81 16.49
CA ASP A 190 17.72 -26.83 16.20
C ASP A 190 18.25 -28.26 16.21
N ALA A 191 18.98 -28.65 15.17
CA ALA A 191 19.72 -29.90 15.17
C ALA A 191 20.87 -29.84 16.18
N THR A 192 21.26 -31.01 16.69
CA THR A 192 22.42 -31.14 17.59
C THR A 192 23.74 -30.83 16.86
N GLU A 193 24.85 -30.77 17.61
CA GLU A 193 26.21 -30.68 17.05
C GLU A 193 26.54 -31.79 16.04
N THR A 194 25.90 -32.97 16.18
CA THR A 194 26.05 -34.09 15.25
C THR A 194 25.03 -34.07 14.11
N GLY A 195 24.22 -33.01 14.02
CA GLY A 195 23.21 -32.78 13.00
C GLY A 195 21.90 -33.50 13.21
N THR A 196 21.70 -34.23 14.30
CA THR A 196 20.46 -34.98 14.53
C THR A 196 19.33 -34.06 14.98
N PHE A 197 18.12 -34.27 14.47
CA PHE A 197 16.93 -33.51 14.86
C PHE A 197 15.68 -34.39 15.03
N SER A 198 14.68 -33.84 15.71
CA SER A 198 13.36 -34.45 15.91
C SER A 198 12.27 -33.38 15.97
N LEU A 199 11.42 -33.31 14.95
CA LEU A 199 10.26 -32.43 14.85
C LEU A 199 9.00 -33.14 15.34
N SER A 200 8.21 -32.44 16.15
CA SER A 200 6.89 -32.91 16.59
C SER A 200 5.84 -32.35 15.66
N VAL A 201 5.13 -33.23 14.94
CA VAL A 201 4.22 -32.84 13.86
C VAL A 201 2.88 -33.56 13.95
N LYS A 202 1.91 -33.12 13.13
CA LYS A 202 0.61 -33.77 12.99
C LYS A 202 0.64 -34.81 11.87
N GLY A 203 0.19 -36.02 12.14
CA GLY A 203 -0.01 -37.06 11.13
C GLY A 203 -1.27 -36.84 10.30
N ASN A 204 -1.44 -37.63 9.24
CA ASN A 204 -2.40 -37.45 8.15
C ASN A 204 -2.26 -36.10 7.42
N ASP A 205 -1.02 -35.63 7.29
CA ASP A 205 -0.69 -34.38 6.61
C ASP A 205 0.65 -34.53 5.88
N THR A 206 0.91 -33.64 4.93
CA THR A 206 2.16 -33.57 4.18
C THR A 206 2.97 -32.39 4.69
N TRP A 207 4.16 -32.67 5.20
CA TRP A 207 5.07 -31.69 5.78
C TRP A 207 6.24 -31.41 4.85
N HIS A 208 6.53 -30.15 4.60
CA HIS A 208 7.68 -29.69 3.82
C HIS A 208 8.78 -29.29 4.79
N VAL A 209 9.86 -30.07 4.84
CA VAL A 209 10.93 -29.93 5.84
C VAL A 209 12.20 -29.41 5.19
N GLY A 210 12.76 -28.32 5.72
CA GLY A 210 14.01 -27.72 5.26
C GLY A 210 15.02 -27.51 6.38
N ALA A 211 16.26 -27.20 6.00
CA ALA A 211 17.33 -26.89 6.95
C ALA A 211 18.22 -25.75 6.48
N SER A 212 18.76 -25.01 7.44
CA SER A 212 19.80 -24.00 7.19
C SER A 212 20.84 -23.99 8.28
N PHE A 213 22.10 -23.77 7.90
CA PHE A 213 23.24 -23.72 8.79
C PHE A 213 24.10 -22.51 8.46
N GLU A 214 24.54 -21.80 9.49
CA GLU A 214 25.38 -20.61 9.37
C GLU A 214 26.74 -20.85 9.99
N SER A 215 27.78 -20.38 9.30
CA SER A 215 29.17 -20.39 9.76
C SER A 215 29.82 -19.05 9.48
N ASP A 216 30.98 -18.80 10.07
CA ASP A 216 31.78 -17.59 9.82
C ASP A 216 32.18 -17.41 8.34
N SER A 217 32.20 -18.50 7.58
CA SER A 217 32.56 -18.54 6.16
C SER A 217 31.38 -18.53 5.18
N GLY A 218 30.13 -18.51 5.70
CA GLY A 218 28.93 -18.45 4.86
C GLY A 218 27.78 -19.35 5.31
N PHE A 219 26.77 -19.44 4.43
CA PHE A 219 25.51 -20.13 4.64
C PHE A 219 25.49 -21.47 3.92
N SER A 220 24.81 -22.45 4.51
CA SER A 220 24.46 -23.68 3.82
C SER A 220 22.98 -23.97 4.02
N VAL A 221 22.28 -24.37 2.96
CA VAL A 221 20.84 -24.65 3.01
C VAL A 221 20.56 -26.00 2.37
N ALA A 222 19.53 -26.69 2.86
CA ALA A 222 18.99 -27.89 2.25
C ALA A 222 17.66 -27.54 1.57
N PRO A 223 17.37 -28.06 0.36
CA PRO A 223 16.06 -27.91 -0.25
C PRO A 223 15.00 -28.59 0.62
N GLU A 224 13.77 -28.09 0.54
CA GLU A 224 12.65 -28.68 1.26
C GLU A 224 12.32 -30.07 0.72
N GLN A 225 12.09 -31.01 1.63
CA GLN A 225 11.65 -32.37 1.33
C GLN A 225 10.21 -32.52 1.82
N ALA A 226 9.31 -32.92 0.92
CA ALA A 226 7.95 -33.27 1.28
C ALA A 226 7.92 -34.65 1.96
N VAL A 227 7.31 -34.71 3.14
CA VAL A 227 7.21 -35.88 4.01
C VAL A 227 5.75 -36.07 4.37
N SER A 228 5.11 -37.06 3.76
CA SER A 228 3.74 -37.44 4.12
C SER A 228 3.77 -38.43 5.27
N LEU A 229 3.00 -38.16 6.31
CA LEU A 229 2.92 -39.01 7.50
C LEU A 229 1.48 -39.45 7.72
N ASP A 230 1.29 -40.74 8.00
CA ASP A 230 0.04 -41.24 8.59
C ASP A 230 -0.06 -40.81 10.06
N ALA A 231 -1.25 -40.89 10.66
CA ALA A 231 -1.43 -40.71 12.10
C ALA A 231 -0.48 -41.63 12.90
N SER A 232 0.25 -41.08 13.88
CA SER A 232 1.26 -41.85 14.64
C SER A 232 2.44 -42.36 13.82
N GLY A 233 2.65 -41.80 12.62
CA GLY A 233 3.80 -42.09 11.78
C GLY A 233 5.10 -41.48 12.30
N THR A 234 6.20 -42.17 12.02
CA THR A 234 7.55 -41.62 12.15
C THR A 234 8.23 -41.63 10.80
N ALA A 235 8.83 -40.50 10.41
CA ALA A 235 9.72 -40.43 9.26
C ALA A 235 11.16 -40.19 9.71
N ASN A 236 12.11 -40.68 8.94
CA ASN A 236 13.52 -40.34 9.08
C ASN A 236 14.03 -39.80 7.74
N ILE A 237 14.56 -38.58 7.75
CA ILE A 237 15.04 -37.91 6.54
C ILE A 237 16.49 -37.45 6.69
N THR A 238 17.15 -37.22 5.56
CA THR A 238 18.48 -36.61 5.53
C THR A 238 18.41 -35.30 4.77
N LEU A 239 18.82 -34.22 5.43
CA LEU A 239 18.87 -32.88 4.85
C LEU A 239 20.32 -32.57 4.48
N ASP A 240 20.64 -32.78 3.20
CA ASP A 240 21.95 -32.48 2.64
C ASP A 240 22.06 -30.98 2.37
N LEU A 241 22.80 -30.29 3.24
CA LEU A 241 23.11 -28.88 3.14
C LEU A 241 24.11 -28.67 1.99
N ALA A 242 23.79 -27.73 1.10
CA ALA A 242 24.70 -27.23 0.09
C ALA A 242 25.20 -25.85 0.50
N SER A 243 26.52 -25.62 0.42
CA SER A 243 27.07 -24.29 0.65
C SER A 243 26.57 -23.34 -0.42
N VAL A 244 25.95 -22.24 0.03
CA VAL A 244 25.60 -21.11 -0.81
C VAL A 244 26.78 -20.15 -0.74
N ALA A 245 27.38 -19.85 -1.88
CA ALA A 245 28.50 -18.90 -1.92
C ALA A 245 28.07 -17.58 -1.30
N GLN A 246 28.67 -17.20 -0.17
CA GLN A 246 28.41 -15.92 0.47
C GLN A 246 29.08 -14.82 -0.36
N THR A 247 28.33 -14.21 -1.26
CA THR A 247 28.79 -13.05 -2.04
C THR A 247 28.65 -11.73 -1.28
N VAL A 248 27.92 -11.74 -0.15
CA VAL A 248 27.64 -10.55 0.67
C VAL A 248 28.19 -10.72 2.07
N GLN A 249 29.11 -9.84 2.46
CA GLN A 249 29.67 -9.82 3.80
C GLN A 249 28.79 -8.95 4.71
N GLY A 250 28.58 -9.40 5.94
CA GLY A 250 27.90 -8.61 6.96
C GLY A 250 28.71 -7.35 7.31
N VAL A 251 28.01 -6.30 7.74
CA VAL A 251 28.63 -5.03 8.12
C VAL A 251 28.31 -4.69 9.58
N SER A 252 29.27 -4.08 10.27
CA SER A 252 29.10 -3.51 11.60
C SER A 252 29.62 -2.07 11.57
N VAL A 253 28.73 -1.10 11.77
CA VAL A 253 29.02 0.31 11.53
C VAL A 253 28.66 1.13 12.76
N THR A 254 29.67 1.80 13.33
CA THR A 254 29.50 2.71 14.47
C THR A 254 29.44 4.17 14.00
N PHE A 255 28.46 4.94 14.48
CA PHE A 255 28.28 6.34 14.16
C PHE A 255 27.52 7.10 15.27
N PRO A 256 27.59 8.44 15.32
CA PRO A 256 26.80 9.22 16.28
C PRO A 256 25.30 9.11 16.02
N ALA A 257 24.50 8.79 17.05
CA ALA A 257 23.05 8.61 16.94
C ALA A 257 22.32 9.85 16.39
N ASN A 258 22.89 11.04 16.62
CA ASN A 258 22.36 12.32 16.16
C ASN A 258 22.72 12.68 14.71
N GLN A 259 23.34 11.77 13.95
CA GLN A 259 23.68 11.97 12.54
C GLN A 259 22.97 10.94 11.66
N MET A 260 22.54 11.38 10.47
CA MET A 260 22.02 10.46 9.47
C MET A 260 23.15 9.57 8.94
N LYS A 261 22.86 8.28 8.80
CA LYS A 261 23.79 7.30 8.25
C LYS A 261 23.12 6.44 7.19
N ILE A 262 23.80 6.28 6.06
CA ILE A 262 23.51 5.25 5.06
C ILE A 262 24.57 4.17 5.19
N ILE A 263 24.12 2.92 5.31
CA ILE A 263 24.94 1.71 5.35
C ILE A 263 24.64 0.95 4.06
N ASP A 264 25.65 0.85 3.18
CA ASP A 264 25.56 0.11 1.93
C ASP A 264 26.25 -1.25 2.08
N LEU A 265 25.58 -2.30 1.59
CA LEU A 265 26.12 -3.66 1.51
C LEU A 265 26.48 -3.99 0.06
N SER A 266 27.34 -4.99 -0.13
CA SER A 266 27.93 -5.31 -1.44
C SER A 266 26.94 -5.87 -2.47
N ASP A 267 25.76 -6.35 -2.06
CA ASP A 267 24.67 -6.74 -2.95
C ASP A 267 23.80 -5.57 -3.40
N GLY A 268 24.00 -4.38 -2.84
CA GLY A 268 23.14 -3.22 -3.08
C GLY A 268 22.04 -3.03 -2.03
N THR A 269 21.99 -3.86 -0.97
CA THR A 269 21.12 -3.59 0.18
C THR A 269 21.55 -2.30 0.87
N LYS A 270 20.59 -1.44 1.20
CA LYS A 270 20.85 -0.14 1.85
C LYS A 270 20.02 0.01 3.11
N ILE A 271 20.66 0.47 4.19
CA ILE A 271 19.99 0.81 5.45
C ILE A 271 20.25 2.29 5.73
N GLN A 272 19.21 3.10 5.65
CA GLN A 272 19.24 4.53 5.94
C GLN A 272 18.63 4.80 7.31
N VAL A 273 19.48 5.14 8.26
CA VAL A 273 19.13 5.50 9.64
C VAL A 273 19.10 7.03 9.74
N PRO A 274 17.91 7.65 9.93
CA PRO A 274 17.82 9.10 10.17
C PRO A 274 18.51 9.53 11.47
N ALA A 275 18.90 10.80 11.54
CA ALA A 275 19.42 11.38 12.77
C ALA A 275 18.40 11.27 13.92
N GLY A 276 18.82 10.72 15.05
CA GLY A 276 18.01 10.52 16.25
C GLY A 276 16.99 9.39 16.16
N ALA A 277 17.01 8.57 15.10
CA ALA A 277 16.04 7.50 14.90
C ALA A 277 16.15 6.39 15.95
N LEU A 278 17.37 6.05 16.38
CA LEU A 278 17.63 5.07 17.43
C LEU A 278 17.60 5.82 18.78
N ALA A 279 16.73 5.41 19.71
CA ALA A 279 16.33 6.21 20.87
C ALA A 279 17.38 6.29 22.00
N VAL A 280 18.62 6.61 21.66
CA VAL A 280 19.75 6.74 22.58
C VAL A 280 20.62 7.94 22.21
N ASP A 281 21.33 8.47 23.22
CA ASP A 281 22.36 9.48 23.03
C ASP A 281 23.73 8.84 22.80
N GLY A 282 24.63 9.55 22.11
CA GLY A 282 26.01 9.09 21.90
C GLY A 282 26.20 8.27 20.62
N ASN A 283 27.16 7.34 20.64
CA ASN A 283 27.45 6.49 19.48
C ASN A 283 26.57 5.24 19.51
N VAL A 284 26.12 4.84 18.32
CA VAL A 284 25.37 3.61 18.07
C VAL A 284 26.13 2.74 17.09
N THR A 285 25.98 1.43 17.24
CA THR A 285 26.50 0.43 16.30
C THR A 285 25.32 -0.29 15.67
N VAL A 286 25.22 -0.22 14.34
CA VAL A 286 24.25 -1.01 13.56
C VAL A 286 24.98 -2.16 12.90
N ILE A 287 24.45 -3.36 13.09
CA ILE A 287 24.96 -4.60 12.52
C ILE A 287 23.92 -5.12 11.54
N ALA A 288 24.34 -5.40 10.32
CA ALA A 288 23.52 -6.05 9.30
C ALA A 288 24.21 -7.34 8.87
N LYS A 289 23.61 -8.47 9.25
CA LYS A 289 24.12 -9.80 8.93
C LYS A 289 23.19 -10.44 7.87
N PRO A 290 23.70 -10.78 6.67
CA PRO A 290 22.88 -11.47 5.69
C PRO A 290 22.39 -12.82 6.22
N LYS A 291 21.28 -13.32 5.69
CA LYS A 291 20.63 -14.59 6.07
C LYS A 291 20.08 -15.27 4.81
N ALA A 292 20.70 -16.38 4.39
CA ALA A 292 20.20 -17.17 3.25
C ALA A 292 19.17 -18.23 3.67
N GLY A 293 19.23 -18.68 4.93
CA GLY A 293 18.33 -19.66 5.53
C GLY A 293 17.03 -19.06 6.05
N MET A 294 16.32 -18.29 5.22
CA MET A 294 15.05 -17.70 5.61
C MET A 294 13.97 -18.78 5.73
N ARG A 295 13.19 -18.73 6.81
CA ARG A 295 12.14 -19.70 7.13
C ARG A 295 11.04 -19.65 6.08
N LYS A 296 10.55 -20.79 5.59
CA LYS A 296 9.42 -20.80 4.65
C LYS A 296 8.14 -21.24 5.34
N GLN A 297 7.03 -20.68 4.90
CA GLN A 297 5.68 -21.09 5.29
C GLN A 297 4.83 -21.21 4.03
N LYS A 298 3.70 -21.93 4.12
CA LYS A 298 2.79 -22.19 3.00
C LYS A 298 2.42 -20.92 2.21
N ASP A 299 2.28 -19.80 2.90
CA ASP A 299 1.85 -18.50 2.37
C ASP A 299 2.94 -17.41 2.37
N ALA A 300 4.18 -17.78 2.72
CA ALA A 300 5.34 -16.89 2.81
C ALA A 300 6.60 -17.62 2.35
N ILE A 301 6.94 -17.42 1.07
CA ILE A 301 8.13 -18.01 0.44
C ILE A 301 9.21 -16.94 0.36
N PRO A 302 10.28 -16.98 1.15
CA PRO A 302 11.35 -16.01 1.07
C PRO A 302 12.03 -15.98 -0.31
N VAL A 303 12.32 -14.77 -0.78
CA VAL A 303 12.95 -14.48 -2.06
C VAL A 303 14.23 -13.68 -1.81
N GLY A 304 15.35 -14.18 -2.33
CA GLY A 304 16.66 -13.54 -2.16
C GLY A 304 17.27 -13.77 -0.78
N LEU A 305 18.10 -12.82 -0.34
CA LEU A 305 18.73 -12.83 0.99
C LEU A 305 17.89 -12.01 1.98
N GLY A 306 17.77 -12.52 3.20
CA GLY A 306 17.30 -11.76 4.34
C GLY A 306 18.46 -11.11 5.09
N TYR A 307 18.12 -10.31 6.09
CA TYR A 307 19.06 -9.59 6.93
C TYR A 307 18.60 -9.61 8.38
N GLU A 308 19.44 -10.17 9.23
CA GLU A 308 19.33 -10.00 10.67
C GLU A 308 19.97 -8.66 11.03
N LEU A 309 19.12 -7.73 11.44
CA LEU A 309 19.50 -6.37 11.79
C LEU A 309 19.50 -6.22 13.31
N THR A 310 20.53 -5.57 13.85
CA THR A 310 20.58 -5.18 15.25
C THR A 310 21.18 -3.79 15.41
N ALA A 311 20.76 -3.09 16.47
CA ALA A 311 21.34 -1.81 16.88
C ALA A 311 21.78 -1.93 18.34
N MET A 312 22.97 -1.43 18.65
CA MET A 312 23.54 -1.43 19.99
C MET A 312 23.98 -0.02 20.39
N ASP A 313 23.85 0.30 21.67
CA ASP A 313 24.39 1.53 22.25
C ASP A 313 25.91 1.41 22.48
N ALA A 314 26.52 2.48 23.00
CA ALA A 314 27.95 2.52 23.30
C ALA A 314 28.42 1.48 24.35
N ASN A 315 27.49 0.90 25.13
CA ASN A 315 27.77 -0.13 26.12
C ASN A 315 27.52 -1.55 25.59
N GLY A 316 27.08 -1.69 24.33
CA GLY A 316 26.73 -2.96 23.72
C GLY A 316 25.32 -3.44 24.08
N GLN A 317 24.46 -2.60 24.67
CA GLN A 317 23.07 -2.93 24.95
C GLN A 317 22.21 -2.77 23.70
N ALA A 318 21.34 -3.74 23.45
CA ALA A 318 20.43 -3.71 22.30
C ALA A 318 19.46 -2.51 22.39
N ILE A 319 19.27 -1.82 21.26
CA ILE A 319 18.34 -0.71 21.10
C ILE A 319 17.09 -1.25 20.42
N THR A 320 16.01 -1.37 21.16
CA THR A 320 14.71 -1.85 20.66
C THR A 320 13.74 -0.73 20.35
N ASP A 321 13.92 0.44 20.97
CA ASP A 321 13.05 1.60 20.83
C ASP A 321 13.58 2.59 19.79
N PHE A 322 12.71 2.95 18.85
CA PHE A 322 13.03 3.83 17.74
C PHE A 322 12.16 5.08 17.82
N ASN A 323 12.78 6.27 17.80
CA ASN A 323 12.07 7.55 17.76
C ASN A 323 11.59 7.92 16.35
N ALA A 324 12.17 7.31 15.32
CA ALA A 324 11.79 7.49 13.91
C ALA A 324 12.07 6.22 13.11
N GLY A 325 11.35 6.04 12.00
CA GLY A 325 11.53 4.87 11.13
C GLY A 325 12.86 4.85 10.40
N VAL A 326 13.49 3.67 10.31
CA VAL A 326 14.68 3.41 9.49
C VAL A 326 14.23 2.89 8.12
N THR A 327 14.85 3.34 7.04
CA THR A 327 14.51 2.84 5.69
C THR A 327 15.48 1.74 5.28
N ILE A 328 14.95 0.61 4.80
CA ILE A 328 15.73 -0.49 4.25
C ILE A 328 15.33 -0.69 2.79
N THR A 329 16.31 -0.81 1.90
CA THR A 329 16.11 -1.13 0.49
C THR A 329 16.77 -2.48 0.20
N PHE A 330 15.97 -3.46 -0.22
CA PHE A 330 16.41 -4.79 -0.63
C PHE A 330 16.44 -4.87 -2.16
N PRO A 331 17.55 -5.25 -2.79
CA PRO A 331 17.56 -5.63 -4.20
C PRO A 331 16.87 -6.99 -4.38
N TYR A 332 16.28 -7.23 -5.54
CA TYR A 332 15.81 -8.56 -5.95
C TYR A 332 16.19 -8.84 -7.40
N ASP A 333 16.33 -10.12 -7.73
CA ASP A 333 16.59 -10.57 -9.10
C ASP A 333 15.31 -11.18 -9.70
N PRO A 334 14.72 -10.56 -10.74
CA PRO A 334 13.51 -11.08 -11.38
C PRO A 334 13.65 -12.52 -11.91
N SER A 335 14.87 -12.94 -12.28
CA SER A 335 15.13 -14.29 -12.77
C SER A 335 15.16 -15.35 -11.66
N SER A 336 15.28 -14.92 -10.40
CA SER A 336 15.27 -15.79 -9.21
C SER A 336 13.87 -16.00 -8.62
N LEU A 337 12.84 -15.40 -9.22
CA LEU A 337 11.48 -15.50 -8.72
C LEU A 337 10.93 -16.92 -8.89
N PRO A 338 10.18 -17.44 -7.89
CA PRO A 338 9.51 -18.73 -8.02
C PRO A 338 8.54 -18.75 -9.21
N SER A 339 8.32 -19.95 -9.77
CA SER A 339 7.38 -20.12 -10.88
C SER A 339 5.97 -19.66 -10.48
N GLY A 340 5.37 -18.80 -11.31
CA GLY A 340 4.04 -18.23 -11.05
C GLY A 340 4.03 -16.98 -10.15
N VAL A 341 5.18 -16.60 -9.58
CA VAL A 341 5.35 -15.37 -8.79
C VAL A 341 5.77 -14.23 -9.70
N THR A 342 5.09 -13.10 -9.60
CA THR A 342 5.44 -11.85 -10.29
C THR A 342 6.06 -10.85 -9.32
N GLU A 343 6.68 -9.80 -9.84
CA GLU A 343 7.27 -8.74 -9.00
C GLU A 343 6.23 -8.05 -8.10
N SER A 344 4.95 -8.03 -8.48
CA SER A 344 3.85 -7.51 -7.64
C SER A 344 3.47 -8.41 -6.47
N ASP A 345 3.96 -9.65 -6.46
CA ASP A 345 3.72 -10.61 -5.37
C ASP A 345 4.81 -10.55 -4.29
N LEU A 346 5.86 -9.74 -4.50
CA LEU A 346 6.93 -9.56 -3.53
C LEU A 346 6.53 -8.55 -2.46
N VAL A 347 6.66 -8.96 -1.21
CA VAL A 347 6.37 -8.13 -0.04
C VAL A 347 7.54 -8.24 0.94
N PRO A 348 8.11 -7.13 1.43
CA PRO A 348 9.08 -7.22 2.51
C PRO A 348 8.34 -7.61 3.79
N ALA A 349 8.98 -8.45 4.60
CA ALA A 349 8.42 -8.97 5.83
C ALA A 349 9.51 -9.06 6.89
N TYR A 350 9.10 -9.10 8.15
CA TYR A 350 9.97 -9.46 9.26
C TYR A 350 9.49 -10.74 9.92
N TRP A 351 10.42 -11.52 10.46
CA TRP A 351 10.08 -12.70 11.23
C TRP A 351 9.78 -12.32 12.68
N ASP A 352 8.63 -12.75 13.19
CA ASP A 352 8.26 -12.61 14.59
C ASP A 352 8.46 -13.95 15.33
N ASP A 353 9.46 -14.00 16.21
CA ASP A 353 9.79 -15.20 16.99
C ASP A 353 8.71 -15.57 18.02
N GLN A 354 7.79 -14.66 18.37
CA GLN A 354 6.70 -14.96 19.30
C GLN A 354 5.54 -15.69 18.62
N SER A 355 5.16 -15.24 17.42
CA SER A 355 4.13 -15.90 16.62
C SER A 355 4.68 -17.05 15.78
N GLY A 356 5.99 -17.10 15.55
CA GLY A 356 6.62 -18.07 14.66
C GLY A 356 6.17 -17.88 13.21
N SER A 357 6.01 -16.64 12.75
CA SER A 357 5.49 -16.33 11.42
C SER A 357 6.06 -15.06 10.80
N TRP A 358 6.02 -14.98 9.46
CA TRP A 358 6.38 -13.76 8.73
C TRP A 358 5.27 -12.71 8.83
N GLN A 359 5.66 -11.54 9.31
CA GLN A 359 4.82 -10.35 9.37
C GLN A 359 5.08 -9.49 8.13
N LYS A 360 4.15 -9.55 7.18
CA LYS A 360 4.16 -8.81 5.91
C LYS A 360 4.09 -7.29 6.15
N VAL A 361 4.83 -6.52 5.37
CA VAL A 361 4.79 -5.05 5.40
C VAL A 361 4.32 -4.51 4.05
N ASP A 362 3.06 -4.07 4.00
CA ASP A 362 2.43 -3.61 2.76
C ASP A 362 2.89 -2.22 2.31
N SER A 363 3.50 -1.42 3.21
CA SER A 363 3.94 -0.05 2.90
C SER A 363 5.30 0.02 2.19
N ALA A 364 5.57 -0.94 1.32
CA ALA A 364 6.82 -1.05 0.60
C ALA A 364 6.74 -0.45 -0.80
N VAL A 365 7.81 0.20 -1.24
CA VAL A 365 7.93 0.68 -2.62
C VAL A 365 8.66 -0.39 -3.42
N VAL A 366 7.93 -1.08 -4.29
CA VAL A 366 8.51 -1.97 -5.31
C VAL A 366 8.87 -1.12 -6.53
N ASP A 367 10.17 -1.02 -6.82
CA ASP A 367 10.70 -0.38 -8.01
C ASP A 367 11.05 -1.48 -9.03
N THR A 368 10.15 -1.72 -9.98
CA THR A 368 10.30 -2.74 -11.03
C THR A 368 11.28 -2.34 -12.14
N VAL A 369 11.77 -1.09 -12.12
CA VAL A 369 12.77 -0.60 -13.08
C VAL A 369 14.18 -0.85 -12.55
N HIS A 370 14.38 -0.63 -11.25
CA HIS A 370 15.66 -0.84 -10.58
C HIS A 370 15.74 -2.16 -9.81
N HIS A 371 14.66 -2.95 -9.82
CA HIS A 371 14.50 -4.22 -9.12
C HIS A 371 14.85 -4.13 -7.62
N THR A 372 14.22 -3.17 -6.94
CA THR A 372 14.39 -2.98 -5.49
C THR A 372 13.06 -2.89 -4.76
N ILE A 373 13.07 -3.25 -3.48
CA ILE A 373 11.94 -3.14 -2.56
C ILE A 373 12.39 -2.30 -1.38
N THR A 374 11.72 -1.18 -1.14
CA THR A 374 12.06 -0.26 -0.04
C THR A 374 10.99 -0.23 1.02
N VAL A 375 11.36 -0.43 2.28
CA VAL A 375 10.45 -0.46 3.44
C VAL A 375 10.95 0.47 4.54
N THR A 376 10.04 1.12 5.26
CA THR A 376 10.36 1.86 6.49
C THR A 376 9.97 1.03 7.70
N VAL A 377 10.93 0.78 8.59
CA VAL A 377 10.81 -0.10 9.76
C VAL A 377 10.95 0.67 11.06
N ALA A 378 10.26 0.23 12.10
CA ALA A 378 10.29 0.84 13.43
C ALA A 378 11.02 -0.03 14.48
N HIS A 379 11.64 -1.11 14.03
CA HIS A 379 12.45 -1.99 14.85
C HIS A 379 13.44 -2.74 13.95
N PHE A 380 14.47 -3.32 14.57
CA PHE A 380 15.36 -4.26 13.91
C PHE A 380 15.11 -5.68 14.42
N SER A 381 15.18 -6.62 13.50
CA SER A 381 14.88 -8.05 13.66
C SER A 381 15.41 -8.79 12.42
N LEU A 382 14.90 -9.98 12.13
CA LEU A 382 15.15 -10.64 10.85
C LEU A 382 14.18 -10.14 9.78
N TRP A 383 14.70 -9.52 8.73
CA TRP A 383 13.94 -8.96 7.61
C TRP A 383 14.27 -9.66 6.29
N GLY A 384 13.33 -9.67 5.34
CA GLY A 384 13.58 -10.18 3.99
C GLY A 384 12.39 -9.94 3.07
N ASN A 385 12.52 -10.29 1.79
CA ASN A 385 11.39 -10.29 0.86
C ASN A 385 10.75 -11.68 0.85
N ILE A 386 9.42 -11.74 0.80
CA ILE A 386 8.67 -12.97 0.60
C ILE A 386 7.75 -12.83 -0.62
N ALA A 387 7.54 -13.93 -1.35
CA ALA A 387 6.53 -14.05 -2.39
C ALA A 387 5.21 -14.51 -1.76
N LYS A 388 4.11 -13.85 -2.14
CA LYS A 388 2.76 -14.29 -1.85
C LYS A 388 2.53 -15.65 -2.49
N ALA A 389 2.14 -16.67 -1.72
CA ALA A 389 1.81 -17.96 -2.31
C ALA A 389 0.47 -17.86 -3.06
N THR A 390 0.49 -18.08 -4.37
CA THR A 390 -0.72 -18.46 -5.10
C THR A 390 -1.11 -19.87 -4.70
N VAL A 391 -2.05 -20.00 -3.76
CA VAL A 391 -2.74 -21.27 -3.56
C VAL A 391 -3.67 -21.48 -4.75
N THR A 392 -3.27 -22.31 -5.71
CA THR A 392 -4.20 -22.92 -6.65
C THR A 392 -4.86 -24.12 -5.98
N ALA A 393 -6.19 -24.23 -6.05
CA ALA A 393 -6.98 -25.34 -5.50
C ALA A 393 -6.72 -26.71 -6.17
N ALA A 394 -5.61 -26.88 -6.89
CA ALA A 394 -5.24 -28.11 -7.58
C ALA A 394 -4.42 -29.09 -6.72
N ASP A 395 -3.91 -28.67 -5.56
CA ASP A 395 -2.95 -29.47 -4.77
C ASP A 395 -3.53 -30.06 -3.47
N ILE A 396 -4.82 -30.41 -3.43
CA ILE A 396 -5.37 -31.23 -2.33
C ILE A 396 -5.79 -32.61 -2.88
N PRO A 397 -4.97 -33.66 -2.72
CA PRO A 397 -5.41 -35.03 -2.90
C PRO A 397 -6.24 -35.47 -1.69
N GLY A 398 -7.56 -35.58 -1.88
CA GLY A 398 -8.44 -36.32 -0.98
C GLY A 398 -9.07 -35.50 0.16
N ALA A 399 -10.26 -34.97 -0.09
CA ALA A 399 -11.27 -34.79 0.96
C ALA A 399 -12.64 -35.25 0.43
N PRO A 400 -13.46 -35.89 1.27
CA PRO A 400 -14.48 -36.84 0.85
C PRO A 400 -15.75 -36.19 0.29
N SER A 401 -16.31 -36.87 -0.70
CA SER A 401 -17.63 -36.62 -1.28
C SER A 401 -18.76 -36.90 -0.29
N GLY A 402 -19.63 -35.90 -0.05
CA GLY A 402 -20.96 -36.16 0.53
C GLY A 402 -21.72 -34.96 1.11
N SER A 403 -22.74 -34.49 0.37
CA SER A 403 -23.90 -33.64 0.73
C SER A 403 -23.64 -32.14 0.97
N SER A 404 -24.34 -31.17 0.39
CA SER A 404 -25.54 -31.13 -0.46
C SER A 404 -25.44 -29.91 -1.40
N GLN A 405 -25.38 -30.15 -2.71
CA GLN A 405 -25.55 -29.08 -3.70
C GLN A 405 -27.03 -28.70 -3.76
N ASP A 406 -27.34 -27.46 -3.38
CA ASP A 406 -28.39 -26.60 -3.98
C ASP A 406 -28.78 -25.50 -2.95
N ALA A 407 -27.96 -24.44 -2.84
CA ALA A 407 -28.36 -23.19 -2.16
C ALA A 407 -27.34 -22.04 -2.25
N GLN A 408 -26.06 -22.32 -2.48
CA GLN A 408 -25.03 -21.28 -2.41
C GLN A 408 -24.90 -20.54 -3.74
N ALA A 409 -24.87 -19.20 -3.68
CA ALA A 409 -24.63 -18.40 -4.88
C ALA A 409 -23.19 -18.63 -5.38
N PRO A 410 -22.95 -18.67 -6.70
CA PRO A 410 -21.60 -18.86 -7.24
C PRO A 410 -20.64 -17.73 -6.81
N ALA A 411 -19.35 -18.03 -6.78
CA ALA A 411 -18.30 -17.04 -6.52
C ALA A 411 -18.21 -16.00 -7.64
N ALA A 412 -17.67 -14.82 -7.32
CA ALA A 412 -17.41 -13.79 -8.32
C ALA A 412 -16.41 -14.32 -9.38
N PRO A 413 -16.65 -14.12 -10.68
CA PRO A 413 -15.75 -14.60 -11.73
C PRO A 413 -14.36 -14.00 -11.64
N LEU A 414 -13.32 -14.82 -11.85
CA LEU A 414 -11.92 -14.39 -11.79
C LEU A 414 -11.39 -13.97 -13.18
N GLY A 415 -10.28 -13.23 -13.20
CA GLY A 415 -9.61 -12.83 -14.44
C GLY A 415 -10.44 -11.90 -15.33
N PHE A 416 -11.46 -11.25 -14.77
CA PHE A 416 -12.29 -10.33 -15.54
C PHE A 416 -11.46 -9.15 -16.01
N THR A 417 -11.40 -8.95 -17.32
CA THR A 417 -10.56 -7.98 -18.01
C THR A 417 -11.37 -7.29 -19.10
N ALA A 418 -11.01 -6.04 -19.40
CA ALA A 418 -11.63 -5.26 -20.46
C ALA A 418 -10.57 -4.60 -21.34
N LYS A 419 -10.73 -4.73 -22.65
CA LYS A 419 -9.84 -4.16 -23.66
C LYS A 419 -10.65 -3.33 -24.64
N TYR A 420 -10.38 -2.02 -24.70
CA TYR A 420 -11.01 -1.13 -25.67
C TYR A 420 -10.19 -1.10 -26.97
N GLU A 421 -10.77 -1.58 -28.06
CA GLU A 421 -10.16 -1.54 -29.40
C GLU A 421 -11.25 -1.34 -30.46
N ASN A 422 -10.94 -0.60 -31.54
CA ASN A 422 -11.85 -0.40 -32.69
C ASN A 422 -13.26 0.11 -32.32
N SER A 423 -13.39 0.97 -31.31
CA SER A 423 -14.68 1.48 -30.79
C SER A 423 -15.60 0.41 -30.20
N GLN A 424 -15.01 -0.69 -29.72
CA GLN A 424 -15.70 -1.77 -29.01
C GLN A 424 -14.90 -2.14 -27.76
N THR A 425 -15.55 -2.75 -26.78
CA THR A 425 -14.87 -3.30 -25.61
C THR A 425 -14.94 -4.82 -25.64
N ALA A 426 -13.80 -5.47 -25.78
CA ALA A 426 -13.65 -6.90 -25.59
C ALA A 426 -13.47 -7.21 -24.09
N LEU A 427 -14.33 -8.06 -23.56
CA LEU A 427 -14.33 -8.50 -22.17
C LEU A 427 -14.00 -10.00 -22.12
N SER A 428 -13.17 -10.40 -21.17
CA SER A 428 -12.82 -11.80 -20.95
C SER A 428 -12.68 -12.12 -19.47
N TRP A 429 -12.98 -13.35 -19.08
CA TRP A 429 -12.86 -13.87 -17.71
C TRP A 429 -12.55 -15.36 -17.73
N SER A 430 -12.15 -15.90 -16.58
CA SER A 430 -11.99 -17.35 -16.40
C SER A 430 -13.33 -18.01 -16.10
N ALA A 431 -13.55 -19.21 -16.64
CA ALA A 431 -14.75 -19.99 -16.33
C ALA A 431 -14.84 -20.30 -14.83
N ASN A 432 -16.04 -20.20 -14.29
CA ASN A 432 -16.38 -20.63 -12.94
C ASN A 432 -16.52 -22.17 -12.95
N THR A 433 -16.13 -22.84 -11.86
CA THR A 433 -16.06 -24.31 -11.80
C THR A 433 -17.18 -24.93 -10.95
N GLU A 434 -18.05 -24.10 -10.38
CA GLU A 434 -19.19 -24.51 -9.59
C GLU A 434 -20.15 -25.38 -10.42
N ALA A 435 -20.50 -26.55 -9.91
CA ALA A 435 -21.31 -27.51 -10.66
C ALA A 435 -22.74 -27.02 -10.94
N ASP A 436 -23.27 -26.12 -10.11
CA ASP A 436 -24.59 -25.52 -10.25
C ASP A 436 -24.59 -24.22 -11.06
N LEU A 437 -23.44 -23.81 -11.62
CA LEU A 437 -23.32 -22.61 -12.46
C LEU A 437 -24.26 -22.68 -13.67
N ALA A 438 -25.12 -21.66 -13.80
CA ALA A 438 -26.03 -21.51 -14.95
C ALA A 438 -25.53 -20.46 -15.96
N GLY A 439 -24.89 -19.39 -15.48
CA GLY A 439 -24.30 -18.38 -16.37
C GLY A 439 -23.84 -17.15 -15.63
N TYR A 440 -23.71 -16.05 -16.38
CA TYR A 440 -23.15 -14.79 -15.92
C TYR A 440 -24.10 -13.62 -16.13
N ASN A 441 -23.96 -12.57 -15.30
CA ASN A 441 -24.59 -11.27 -15.52
C ASN A 441 -23.50 -10.22 -15.68
N LEU A 442 -23.48 -9.58 -16.86
CA LEU A 442 -22.53 -8.53 -17.21
C LEU A 442 -23.18 -7.16 -17.03
N TYR A 443 -22.50 -6.26 -16.33
CA TYR A 443 -22.97 -4.92 -15.98
C TYR A 443 -22.03 -3.83 -16.52
N ARG A 444 -22.59 -2.65 -16.81
CA ARG A 444 -21.85 -1.47 -17.28
C ARG A 444 -22.36 -0.19 -16.62
N GLY A 445 -21.46 0.75 -16.35
CA GLY A 445 -21.74 2.06 -15.75
C GLY A 445 -20.77 3.14 -16.22
N LEU A 446 -21.11 4.41 -15.96
CA LEU A 446 -20.27 5.59 -16.28
C LEU A 446 -19.36 6.02 -15.12
N THR A 447 -19.52 5.41 -13.95
CA THR A 447 -18.75 5.68 -12.73
C THR A 447 -18.33 4.36 -12.11
N SER A 448 -17.29 4.32 -11.26
CA SER A 448 -16.87 3.10 -10.53
C SER A 448 -17.85 2.63 -9.44
N ASP A 449 -18.94 3.35 -9.22
CA ASP A 449 -20.01 3.01 -8.28
C ASP A 449 -20.94 1.93 -8.87
N VAL A 450 -20.82 0.70 -8.34
CA VAL A 450 -21.56 -0.48 -8.82
C VAL A 450 -23.08 -0.34 -8.68
N SER A 451 -23.56 0.50 -7.76
CA SER A 451 -25.00 0.73 -7.56
C SER A 451 -25.66 1.44 -8.76
N LYS A 452 -24.86 2.09 -9.60
CA LYS A 452 -25.29 2.80 -10.81
C LYS A 452 -25.08 1.97 -12.08
N ALA A 453 -24.60 0.73 -11.95
CA ALA A 453 -24.35 -0.16 -13.07
C ALA A 453 -25.66 -0.78 -13.60
N THR A 454 -25.78 -0.89 -14.91
CA THR A 454 -26.92 -1.52 -15.58
C THR A 454 -26.48 -2.85 -16.18
N LYS A 455 -27.30 -3.90 -16.04
CA LYS A 455 -27.04 -5.20 -16.69
C LYS A 455 -27.17 -5.03 -18.22
N ILE A 456 -26.12 -5.39 -18.95
CA ILE A 456 -26.05 -5.27 -20.42
C ILE A 456 -26.09 -6.60 -21.15
N ALA A 457 -25.71 -7.70 -20.49
CA ALA A 457 -25.75 -9.04 -21.08
C ALA A 457 -25.87 -10.14 -20.02
N GLY A 458 -26.26 -11.34 -20.46
CA GLY A 458 -26.31 -12.55 -19.63
C GLY A 458 -25.65 -13.76 -20.31
N PRO A 459 -24.32 -13.82 -20.40
CA PRO A 459 -23.62 -14.94 -21.03
C PRO A 459 -23.94 -16.29 -20.36
N THR A 460 -23.97 -17.38 -21.14
CA THR A 460 -24.17 -18.74 -20.60
C THR A 460 -22.94 -19.25 -19.87
N LYS A 461 -23.06 -20.30 -19.05
CA LYS A 461 -21.95 -20.89 -18.28
C LYS A 461 -20.70 -21.24 -19.11
N ASP A 462 -20.88 -21.61 -20.38
CA ASP A 462 -19.77 -22.00 -21.27
C ASP A 462 -19.14 -20.80 -22.00
N THR A 463 -19.61 -19.58 -21.71
CA THR A 463 -19.13 -18.35 -22.34
C THR A 463 -18.19 -17.61 -21.40
N THR A 464 -16.96 -17.36 -21.85
CA THR A 464 -15.89 -16.68 -21.09
C THR A 464 -15.42 -15.36 -21.72
N SER A 465 -16.15 -14.88 -22.72
CA SER A 465 -15.87 -13.59 -23.37
C SER A 465 -17.13 -12.92 -23.88
N TYR A 466 -17.08 -11.59 -24.00
CA TYR A 466 -18.17 -10.78 -24.54
C TYR A 466 -17.61 -9.54 -25.23
N ILE A 467 -18.20 -9.14 -26.37
CA ILE A 467 -17.84 -7.90 -27.05
C ILE A 467 -18.98 -6.90 -26.89
N ASP A 468 -18.74 -5.82 -26.15
CA ASP A 468 -19.69 -4.71 -26.05
C ASP A 468 -19.46 -3.71 -27.19
N THR A 469 -20.38 -3.75 -28.16
CA THR A 469 -20.41 -2.86 -29.32
C THR A 469 -21.33 -1.66 -29.13
N SER A 470 -22.03 -1.58 -27.98
CA SER A 470 -23.05 -0.56 -27.70
C SER A 470 -22.49 0.66 -26.95
N ILE A 471 -21.17 0.83 -26.96
CA ILE A 471 -20.46 1.92 -26.26
C ILE A 471 -20.44 3.19 -27.10
N ALA A 472 -20.59 4.34 -26.45
CA ALA A 472 -20.38 5.62 -27.11
C ALA A 472 -18.88 5.86 -27.36
N ALA A 473 -18.55 6.44 -28.52
CA ALA A 473 -17.19 6.82 -28.84
C ALA A 473 -16.61 7.77 -27.78
N GLN A 474 -15.31 7.62 -27.48
CA GLN A 474 -14.57 8.43 -26.50
C GLN A 474 -15.11 8.43 -25.07
N THR A 475 -15.99 7.48 -24.72
CA THR A 475 -16.54 7.37 -23.37
C THR A 475 -15.82 6.27 -22.58
N THR A 476 -15.44 6.57 -21.35
CA THR A 476 -14.90 5.58 -20.40
C THR A 476 -16.05 4.91 -19.68
N TYR A 477 -16.06 3.58 -19.71
CA TYR A 477 -17.03 2.75 -19.03
C TYR A 477 -16.34 1.88 -17.97
N TYR A 478 -17.10 1.59 -16.92
CA TYR A 478 -16.76 0.63 -15.89
C TYR A 478 -17.64 -0.61 -16.11
N TYR A 479 -17.05 -1.80 -16.04
CA TYR A 479 -17.74 -3.07 -16.21
C TYR A 479 -17.61 -3.94 -14.98
N TRP A 480 -18.65 -4.72 -14.68
CA TRP A 480 -18.65 -5.74 -13.64
C TRP A 480 -19.24 -7.03 -14.17
N LEU A 481 -18.78 -8.15 -13.63
CA LEU A 481 -19.33 -9.46 -13.93
C LEU A 481 -19.79 -10.12 -12.63
N SER A 482 -20.78 -11.01 -12.71
CA SER A 482 -21.17 -11.90 -11.61
C SER A 482 -21.63 -13.22 -12.21
N ALA A 483 -21.59 -14.29 -11.42
CA ALA A 483 -22.12 -15.59 -11.80
C ALA A 483 -23.45 -15.86 -11.09
N TYR A 484 -24.32 -16.68 -11.69
CA TYR A 484 -25.56 -17.14 -11.07
C TYR A 484 -25.77 -18.64 -11.28
N ASN A 485 -26.41 -19.30 -10.32
CA ASN A 485 -26.66 -20.74 -10.36
C ASN A 485 -27.99 -21.10 -11.03
N ALA A 486 -28.27 -22.40 -11.19
CA ALA A 486 -29.50 -22.93 -11.78
C ALA A 486 -30.78 -22.43 -11.10
N SER A 487 -30.70 -22.09 -9.80
CA SER A 487 -31.77 -21.50 -9.00
C SER A 487 -31.87 -19.97 -9.13
N SER A 488 -31.18 -19.37 -10.12
CA SER A 488 -31.12 -17.93 -10.40
C SER A 488 -30.56 -17.06 -9.27
N LYS A 489 -29.82 -17.66 -8.33
CA LYS A 489 -29.18 -16.91 -7.25
C LYS A 489 -27.86 -16.33 -7.76
N GLU A 490 -27.78 -14.99 -7.80
CA GLU A 490 -26.59 -14.26 -8.24
C GLU A 490 -25.58 -14.11 -7.09
N GLY A 491 -24.31 -14.35 -7.41
CA GLY A 491 -23.17 -14.14 -6.54
C GLY A 491 -22.72 -12.69 -6.44
N ALA A 492 -21.59 -12.47 -5.79
CA ALA A 492 -20.97 -11.16 -5.75
C ALA A 492 -20.53 -10.71 -7.15
N LYS A 493 -20.59 -9.39 -7.39
CA LYS A 493 -20.00 -8.78 -8.59
C LYS A 493 -18.48 -8.65 -8.42
N THR A 494 -17.73 -8.78 -9.50
CA THR A 494 -16.28 -8.51 -9.53
C THR A 494 -15.96 -7.07 -9.11
N GLY A 495 -14.67 -6.74 -8.94
CA GLY A 495 -14.25 -5.34 -9.02
C GLY A 495 -14.56 -4.73 -10.41
N PRO A 496 -14.70 -3.40 -10.51
CA PRO A 496 -14.88 -2.75 -11.80
C PRO A 496 -13.61 -2.88 -12.65
N VAL A 497 -13.75 -3.33 -13.89
CA VAL A 497 -12.72 -3.14 -14.91
C VAL A 497 -13.07 -1.95 -15.79
N VAL A 498 -12.06 -1.15 -16.12
CA VAL A 498 -12.24 0.10 -16.85
C VAL A 498 -11.90 -0.13 -18.32
N ALA A 499 -12.82 0.24 -19.21
CA ALA A 499 -12.55 0.26 -20.63
C ALA A 499 -13.08 1.52 -21.29
N GLY A 500 -12.19 2.15 -22.04
CA GLY A 500 -12.38 3.35 -22.82
C GLY A 500 -11.03 3.73 -23.43
N PRO A 501 -10.94 4.75 -24.29
CA PRO A 501 -9.70 5.11 -24.97
C PRO A 501 -8.50 5.55 -24.09
N GLY A 502 -8.58 5.40 -22.76
CA GLY A 502 -7.57 5.83 -21.81
C GLY A 502 -7.46 7.35 -21.73
N LYS A 503 -7.12 7.89 -20.56
CA LYS A 503 -6.54 9.25 -20.49
C LYS A 503 -5.15 9.16 -21.12
N LYS A 504 -4.98 9.72 -22.32
CA LYS A 504 -3.70 9.76 -23.01
C LYS A 504 -2.77 10.75 -22.30
N MET A 505 -2.02 10.27 -21.31
CA MET A 505 -0.96 11.06 -20.69
C MET A 505 0.06 11.48 -21.76
N VAL A 506 0.09 12.76 -22.08
CA VAL A 506 1.03 13.31 -23.05
C VAL A 506 2.37 13.54 -22.34
N SER A 507 3.39 12.79 -22.74
CA SER A 507 4.75 12.94 -22.22
C SER A 507 5.52 14.05 -22.95
N PHE A 508 6.27 14.84 -22.19
CA PHE A 508 7.24 15.82 -22.69
C PHE A 508 8.62 15.51 -22.12
N LYS A 509 9.68 15.77 -22.87
CA LYS A 509 11.06 15.38 -22.47
C LYS A 509 11.53 16.02 -21.16
N ASP A 510 10.98 17.18 -20.82
CA ASP A 510 11.35 18.03 -19.70
C ASP A 510 10.26 18.07 -18.61
N VAL A 511 9.30 17.15 -18.68
CA VAL A 511 8.27 16.93 -17.66
C VAL A 511 8.27 15.45 -17.30
N LEU A 512 9.09 15.09 -16.29
CA LEU A 512 9.14 13.73 -15.75
C LEU A 512 7.77 13.31 -15.19
N SER A 513 7.50 11.99 -15.15
CA SER A 513 6.26 11.45 -14.56
C SER A 513 6.04 11.88 -13.10
N SER A 514 7.13 12.06 -12.35
CA SER A 514 7.14 12.56 -10.96
C SER A 514 7.04 14.09 -10.83
N HIS A 515 7.04 14.85 -11.93
CA HIS A 515 6.92 16.31 -11.86
C HIS A 515 5.54 16.68 -11.31
N TRP A 516 5.49 17.54 -10.28
CA TRP A 516 4.26 17.95 -9.58
C TRP A 516 3.13 18.49 -10.49
N ALA A 517 3.50 18.93 -11.71
CA ALA A 517 2.61 19.53 -12.70
C ALA A 517 2.17 18.56 -13.81
N GLN A 518 2.71 17.34 -13.86
CA GLN A 518 2.52 16.41 -14.98
C GLN A 518 1.04 16.14 -15.26
N SER A 519 0.23 15.92 -14.22
CA SER A 519 -1.16 15.53 -14.36
C SER A 519 -2.02 16.69 -14.87
N TYR A 520 -1.75 17.91 -14.38
CA TYR A 520 -2.40 19.13 -14.86
C TYR A 520 -2.03 19.44 -16.31
N ILE A 521 -0.75 19.27 -16.66
CA ILE A 521 -0.26 19.48 -18.02
C ILE A 521 -0.95 18.49 -18.97
N SER A 522 -0.95 17.20 -18.63
CA SER A 522 -1.60 16.16 -19.43
C SER A 522 -3.09 16.45 -19.64
N LYS A 523 -3.83 16.77 -18.57
CA LYS A 523 -5.27 17.10 -18.64
C LYS A 523 -5.57 18.27 -19.59
N LEU A 524 -4.70 19.28 -19.62
CA LEU A 524 -4.88 20.45 -20.48
C LEU A 524 -4.41 20.23 -21.92
N VAL A 525 -3.43 19.37 -22.16
CA VAL A 525 -3.01 18.98 -23.52
C VAL A 525 -4.07 18.09 -24.16
N GLU A 526 -4.64 17.14 -23.41
CA GLU A 526 -5.75 16.30 -23.87
C GLU A 526 -6.95 17.13 -24.32
N LYS A 527 -7.27 18.22 -23.61
CA LYS A 527 -8.33 19.16 -23.96
C LYS A 527 -7.92 20.22 -25.00
N GLU A 528 -6.72 20.08 -25.58
CA GLU A 528 -6.12 21.01 -26.56
C GLU A 528 -6.00 22.48 -26.09
N ILE A 529 -6.05 22.72 -24.78
CA ILE A 529 -5.94 24.06 -24.18
C ILE A 529 -4.50 24.55 -24.20
N ILE A 530 -3.55 23.66 -23.96
CA ILE A 530 -2.11 23.92 -24.05
C ILE A 530 -1.44 22.92 -24.98
N LYS A 531 -0.29 23.33 -25.54
CA LYS A 531 0.56 22.49 -26.39
C LYS A 531 2.02 22.67 -25.97
N GLY A 532 2.83 21.62 -26.18
CA GLY A 532 4.28 21.70 -26.10
C GLY A 532 4.90 22.33 -27.34
N TYR A 533 6.22 22.41 -27.34
CA TYR A 533 7.03 22.91 -28.44
C TYR A 533 7.36 21.77 -29.43
N GLN A 534 7.71 22.14 -30.67
CA GLN A 534 8.06 21.17 -31.72
C GLN A 534 9.26 20.28 -31.37
N ASP A 535 10.11 20.73 -30.45
CA ASP A 535 11.29 20.02 -29.95
C ASP A 535 10.98 18.98 -28.85
N GLY A 536 9.70 18.65 -28.64
CA GLY A 536 9.22 17.70 -27.65
C GLY A 536 9.23 18.22 -26.20
N SER A 537 9.55 19.50 -25.96
CA SER A 537 9.53 20.11 -24.63
C SER A 537 8.19 20.77 -24.28
N PHE A 538 7.89 20.90 -22.99
CA PHE A 538 6.81 21.72 -22.46
C PHE A 538 7.30 23.05 -21.87
N ARG A 539 8.53 23.07 -21.35
CA ARG A 539 9.19 24.18 -20.64
C ARG A 539 8.42 24.62 -19.39
N PRO A 540 8.25 23.75 -18.38
CA PRO A 540 7.39 23.99 -17.22
C PRO A 540 7.73 25.29 -16.46
N GLU A 541 9.01 25.65 -16.39
CA GLU A 541 9.49 26.82 -15.65
C GLU A 541 9.48 28.13 -16.45
N ALA A 542 9.19 28.10 -17.76
CA ALA A 542 9.14 29.31 -18.57
C ALA A 542 7.93 30.19 -18.20
N SER A 543 8.10 31.52 -18.15
CA SER A 543 7.01 32.44 -17.81
C SER A 543 5.98 32.61 -18.94
N VAL A 544 4.71 32.67 -18.57
CA VAL A 544 3.57 32.84 -19.49
C VAL A 544 3.28 34.31 -19.76
N THR A 545 2.95 34.65 -21.01
CA THR A 545 2.51 35.99 -21.42
C THR A 545 1.02 36.21 -21.16
N ARG A 546 0.59 37.47 -21.07
CA ARG A 546 -0.83 37.84 -20.94
C ARG A 546 -1.67 37.30 -22.09
N ALA A 547 -1.15 37.33 -23.32
CA ALA A 547 -1.83 36.78 -24.48
C ALA A 547 -2.00 35.25 -24.42
N GLU A 548 -0.95 34.52 -24.01
CA GLU A 548 -1.01 33.07 -23.84
C GLU A 548 -2.02 32.68 -22.76
N PHE A 549 -2.04 33.39 -21.62
CA PHE A 549 -2.99 33.11 -20.56
C PHE A 549 -4.43 33.43 -20.96
N ALA A 550 -4.66 34.53 -21.71
CA ALA A 550 -5.98 34.86 -22.26
C ALA A 550 -6.51 33.73 -23.16
N LYS A 551 -5.66 33.14 -24.00
CA LYS A 551 -6.00 31.96 -24.79
C LYS A 551 -6.36 30.76 -23.90
N MET A 552 -5.51 30.45 -22.92
CA MET A 552 -5.72 29.29 -22.03
C MET A 552 -7.09 29.36 -21.33
N ILE A 553 -7.46 30.49 -20.75
CA ILE A 553 -8.72 30.62 -20.02
C ILE A 553 -9.95 30.59 -20.95
N CYS A 554 -9.88 31.21 -22.13
CA CYS A 554 -11.00 31.17 -23.08
C CYS A 554 -11.28 29.75 -23.56
N LEU A 555 -10.23 28.98 -23.85
CA LEU A 555 -10.36 27.57 -24.24
C LEU A 555 -10.85 26.71 -23.08
N ALA A 556 -10.30 26.89 -21.88
CA ALA A 556 -10.70 26.12 -20.70
C ALA A 556 -12.17 26.34 -20.30
N MET A 557 -12.67 27.57 -20.48
CA MET A 557 -14.07 27.92 -20.21
C MET A 557 -15.02 27.56 -21.38
N GLY A 558 -14.49 27.11 -22.52
CA GLY A 558 -15.28 26.77 -23.71
C GLY A 558 -16.05 27.95 -24.29
N TRP A 559 -15.55 29.18 -24.15
CA TRP A 559 -16.26 30.36 -24.64
C TRP A 559 -16.18 30.49 -26.15
N GLN A 560 -17.28 30.93 -26.76
CA GLN A 560 -17.25 31.37 -28.15
C GLN A 560 -16.35 32.59 -28.28
N LEU A 561 -15.45 32.53 -29.26
CA LEU A 561 -14.45 33.57 -29.48
C LEU A 561 -15.05 34.77 -30.20
N GLU A 562 -14.82 35.96 -29.66
CA GLU A 562 -15.28 37.21 -30.23
C GLU A 562 -14.28 37.79 -31.23
N SER A 563 -14.80 38.36 -32.32
CA SER A 563 -14.01 39.02 -33.36
C SER A 563 -14.68 40.33 -33.79
N PRO A 564 -14.62 41.38 -32.95
CA PRO A 564 -15.22 42.67 -33.27
C PRO A 564 -14.60 43.29 -34.53
N ALA A 565 -15.36 44.14 -35.23
CA ALA A 565 -14.89 44.81 -36.46
C ALA A 565 -13.66 45.70 -36.21
N THR A 566 -13.64 46.42 -35.10
CA THR A 566 -12.52 47.24 -34.63
C THR A 566 -11.81 46.57 -33.46
N SER A 567 -10.48 46.69 -33.38
CA SER A 567 -9.75 46.22 -32.21
C SER A 567 -9.97 47.14 -31.01
N SER A 568 -10.14 46.55 -29.84
CA SER A 568 -10.25 47.24 -28.56
C SER A 568 -8.92 47.83 -28.08
N PHE A 569 -7.79 47.33 -28.60
CA PHE A 569 -6.45 47.67 -28.15
C PHE A 569 -5.53 48.00 -29.32
N SER A 570 -4.79 49.10 -29.21
CA SER A 570 -3.95 49.61 -30.30
C SER A 570 -2.75 48.70 -30.64
N ASP A 571 -2.27 47.91 -29.68
CA ASP A 571 -1.17 46.95 -29.81
C ASP A 571 -1.62 45.51 -30.12
N VAL A 572 -2.91 45.32 -30.41
CA VAL A 572 -3.50 44.04 -30.82
C VAL A 572 -4.22 44.23 -32.16
N PRO A 573 -3.49 44.39 -33.28
CA PRO A 573 -4.10 44.61 -34.60
C PRO A 573 -4.84 43.36 -35.11
N GLN A 574 -5.62 43.51 -36.20
CA GLN A 574 -6.48 42.45 -36.75
C GLN A 574 -5.76 41.12 -37.02
N GLY A 575 -4.49 41.15 -37.43
CA GLY A 575 -3.68 39.96 -37.70
C GLY A 575 -3.00 39.33 -36.47
N ASN A 576 -3.18 39.85 -35.26
CA ASN A 576 -2.57 39.29 -34.06
C ASN A 576 -3.25 37.95 -33.69
N TRP A 577 -2.45 36.88 -33.56
CA TRP A 577 -2.93 35.53 -33.26
C TRP A 577 -3.77 35.44 -31.97
N ALA A 578 -3.51 36.31 -30.99
CA ALA A 578 -4.18 36.30 -29.70
C ALA A 578 -5.45 37.16 -29.68
N ARG A 579 -5.73 37.93 -30.74
CA ARG A 579 -6.76 38.96 -30.76
C ARG A 579 -8.11 38.45 -30.29
N GLN A 580 -8.60 37.37 -30.89
CA GLN A 580 -9.93 36.86 -30.57
C GLN A 580 -10.06 36.45 -29.10
N TYR A 581 -9.02 35.84 -28.53
CA TYR A 581 -9.00 35.48 -27.10
C TYR A 581 -8.95 36.71 -26.19
N ILE A 582 -8.18 37.72 -26.57
CA ILE A 582 -8.06 38.99 -25.82
C ILE A 582 -9.39 39.75 -25.82
N GLU A 583 -10.05 39.86 -26.98
CA GLU A 583 -11.36 40.50 -27.11
C GLU A 583 -12.42 39.73 -26.30
N THR A 584 -12.41 38.40 -26.37
CA THR A 584 -13.31 37.56 -25.57
C THR A 584 -13.11 37.77 -24.07
N ALA A 585 -11.85 37.75 -23.60
CA ALA A 585 -11.53 37.95 -22.19
C ALA A 585 -11.92 39.36 -21.69
N LYS A 586 -11.84 40.37 -22.56
CA LYS A 586 -12.35 41.73 -22.30
C LYS A 586 -13.87 41.73 -22.20
N ALA A 587 -14.57 41.14 -23.16
CA ALA A 587 -16.03 41.07 -23.20
C ALA A 587 -16.62 40.32 -22.00
N LYS A 588 -15.94 39.27 -21.52
CA LYS A 588 -16.27 38.55 -20.28
C LYS A 588 -15.90 39.31 -19.00
N GLY A 589 -15.23 40.47 -19.11
CA GLY A 589 -14.88 41.32 -17.97
C GLY A 589 -13.77 40.77 -17.06
N ILE A 590 -13.08 39.72 -17.49
CA ILE A 590 -12.06 39.02 -16.69
C ILE A 590 -10.66 39.61 -16.86
N LEU A 591 -10.35 40.14 -18.06
CA LEU A 591 -9.02 40.66 -18.41
C LEU A 591 -9.16 41.81 -19.40
N GLY A 592 -8.64 42.99 -19.04
CA GLY A 592 -8.63 44.19 -19.88
C GLY A 592 -7.22 44.72 -20.12
N GLY A 593 -7.13 45.81 -20.88
CA GLY A 593 -5.90 46.56 -21.13
C GLY A 593 -5.66 47.68 -20.12
N TYR A 594 -4.67 48.53 -20.42
CA TYR A 594 -4.28 49.68 -19.61
C TYR A 594 -4.97 50.96 -20.09
N GLU A 595 -4.89 52.01 -19.27
CA GLU A 595 -5.53 53.31 -19.51
C GLU A 595 -5.07 53.98 -20.82
N ASN A 596 -3.86 53.67 -21.28
CA ASN A 596 -3.31 54.17 -22.55
C ASN A 596 -3.87 53.47 -23.81
N GLY A 597 -4.86 52.59 -23.66
CA GLY A 597 -5.48 51.86 -24.76
C GLY A 597 -4.71 50.63 -25.26
N THR A 598 -3.66 50.19 -24.55
CA THR A 598 -2.88 48.98 -24.92
C THR A 598 -3.25 47.76 -24.07
N PHE A 599 -2.96 46.55 -24.54
CA PHE A 599 -3.14 45.30 -23.80
C PHE A 599 -1.82 44.71 -23.23
N ALA A 600 -0.69 45.05 -23.86
CA ALA A 600 0.64 44.46 -23.68
C ALA A 600 0.66 42.92 -23.79
N PRO A 601 0.36 42.35 -24.98
CA PRO A 601 0.18 40.90 -25.16
C PRO A 601 1.43 40.08 -24.81
N GLY A 602 2.63 40.60 -25.05
CA GLY A 602 3.90 39.94 -24.75
C GLY A 602 4.37 40.07 -23.29
N ARG A 603 3.72 40.91 -22.47
CA ARG A 603 4.13 41.08 -21.06
C ARG A 603 3.84 39.79 -20.30
N LYS A 604 4.77 39.38 -19.43
CA LYS A 604 4.55 38.25 -18.53
C LYS A 604 3.42 38.57 -17.56
N ILE A 605 2.53 37.60 -17.36
CA ILE A 605 1.38 37.75 -16.48
C ILE A 605 1.78 37.39 -15.05
N THR A 606 1.34 38.17 -14.08
CA THR A 606 1.65 37.89 -12.68
C THR A 606 0.65 36.92 -12.06
N ARG A 607 1.05 36.26 -10.97
CA ARG A 607 0.19 35.36 -10.21
C ARG A 607 -1.06 36.07 -9.67
N ALA A 608 -0.94 37.34 -9.25
CA ALA A 608 -2.08 38.16 -8.83
C ALA A 608 -3.08 38.43 -9.94
N GLU A 609 -2.60 38.69 -11.16
CA GLU A 609 -3.47 38.88 -12.31
C GLU A 609 -4.22 37.60 -12.67
N ILE A 610 -3.56 36.44 -12.62
CA ILE A 610 -4.21 35.15 -12.80
C ILE A 610 -5.30 34.93 -11.74
N ALA A 611 -5.02 35.18 -10.46
CA ALA A 611 -6.01 35.04 -9.39
C ALA A 611 -7.25 35.92 -9.62
N LYS A 612 -7.07 37.18 -10.04
CA LYS A 612 -8.17 38.08 -10.41
C LYS A 612 -8.99 37.51 -11.57
N ILE A 613 -8.32 37.00 -12.60
CA ILE A 613 -8.98 36.43 -13.78
C ILE A 613 -9.84 35.22 -13.38
N LEU A 614 -9.27 34.29 -12.62
CA LEU A 614 -9.96 33.05 -12.21
C LEU A 614 -11.14 33.35 -11.28
N ALA A 615 -10.94 34.22 -10.29
CA ALA A 615 -12.01 34.62 -9.37
C ALA A 615 -13.21 35.23 -10.13
N LYS A 616 -12.94 36.07 -11.13
CA LYS A 616 -14.01 36.64 -11.97
C LYS A 616 -14.63 35.61 -12.91
N ALA A 617 -13.81 34.77 -13.57
CA ALA A 617 -14.29 33.77 -14.52
C ALA A 617 -15.21 32.74 -13.85
N LEU A 618 -14.94 32.39 -12.59
CA LEU A 618 -15.73 31.46 -11.80
C LEU A 618 -16.78 32.12 -10.90
N ASN A 619 -16.91 33.45 -10.96
CA ASN A 619 -17.83 34.22 -10.14
C ASN A 619 -17.69 33.92 -8.62
N LEU A 620 -16.46 33.85 -8.13
CA LEU A 620 -16.17 33.55 -6.73
C LEU A 620 -16.51 34.75 -5.85
N ALA A 621 -17.11 34.47 -4.69
CA ALA A 621 -17.28 35.48 -3.64
C ALA A 621 -15.91 35.91 -3.09
N SER A 622 -15.77 37.20 -2.77
CA SER A 622 -14.56 37.73 -2.13
C SER A 622 -14.18 36.90 -0.89
N GLY A 623 -12.88 36.67 -0.71
CA GLY A 623 -12.37 35.88 0.40
C GLY A 623 -11.13 36.49 1.02
N THR A 624 -10.88 36.18 2.28
CA THR A 624 -9.65 36.54 2.98
C THR A 624 -8.68 35.36 2.99
N SER A 625 -7.38 35.64 2.95
CA SER A 625 -6.32 34.63 3.10
C SER A 625 -5.25 35.14 4.07
N SER A 626 -4.63 34.21 4.80
CA SER A 626 -3.56 34.45 5.76
C SER A 626 -2.16 34.53 5.12
N MET A 627 -2.06 34.56 3.79
CA MET A 627 -0.78 34.66 3.09
C MET A 627 -0.05 35.97 3.46
N LYS A 628 1.23 35.85 3.79
CA LYS A 628 1.99 36.92 4.46
C LYS A 628 2.22 38.16 3.58
N ASP A 629 2.34 37.96 2.28
CA ASP A 629 2.76 38.99 1.31
C ASP A 629 1.62 39.60 0.49
N ILE A 630 0.36 39.39 0.89
CA ILE A 630 -0.81 39.92 0.18
C ILE A 630 -1.62 40.94 0.96
N SER A 631 -1.35 41.18 2.26
CA SER A 631 -2.20 41.99 3.14
C SER A 631 -2.52 43.40 2.61
N SER A 632 -1.53 44.07 2.00
CA SER A 632 -1.65 45.39 1.36
C SER A 632 -1.74 45.33 -0.17
N HIS A 633 -1.86 44.14 -0.75
CA HIS A 633 -1.84 43.96 -2.20
C HIS A 633 -3.24 44.18 -2.80
N TRP A 634 -3.33 44.87 -3.94
CA TRP A 634 -4.62 45.16 -4.61
C TRP A 634 -5.42 43.88 -4.96
N ALA A 635 -4.72 42.77 -5.12
CA ALA A 635 -5.32 41.48 -5.48
C ALA A 635 -5.73 40.61 -4.27
N LYS A 636 -5.56 41.09 -3.04
CA LYS A 636 -5.72 40.26 -1.82
C LYS A 636 -7.06 39.53 -1.75
N ASP A 637 -8.15 40.20 -2.11
CA ASP A 637 -9.50 39.62 -2.00
C ASP A 637 -9.74 38.56 -3.09
N TYR A 638 -9.17 38.76 -4.28
CA TYR A 638 -9.21 37.77 -5.38
C TYR A 638 -8.34 36.55 -5.08
N ILE A 639 -7.16 36.78 -4.48
CA ILE A 639 -6.27 35.70 -4.03
C ILE A 639 -6.98 34.91 -2.92
N GLY A 640 -7.55 35.58 -1.93
CA GLY A 640 -8.29 34.93 -0.85
C GLY A 640 -9.51 34.15 -1.34
N ALA A 641 -10.25 34.69 -2.31
CA ALA A 641 -11.35 33.96 -2.96
C ALA A 641 -10.88 32.66 -3.63
N CYS A 642 -9.79 32.72 -4.40
CA CYS A 642 -9.22 31.54 -5.06
C CYS A 642 -8.64 30.53 -4.06
N VAL A 643 -8.04 30.98 -2.96
CA VAL A 643 -7.51 30.10 -1.90
C VAL A 643 -8.66 29.38 -1.18
N LYS A 644 -9.71 30.12 -0.81
CA LYS A 644 -10.91 29.55 -0.17
C LYS A 644 -11.59 28.50 -1.04
N ALA A 645 -11.58 28.70 -2.36
CA ALA A 645 -12.11 27.75 -3.33
C ALA A 645 -11.16 26.59 -3.68
N GLY A 646 -9.96 26.53 -3.09
CA GLY A 646 -8.97 25.48 -3.37
C GLY A 646 -8.31 25.56 -4.75
N ILE A 647 -8.43 26.69 -5.45
CA ILE A 647 -7.99 26.88 -6.85
C ILE A 647 -6.51 27.26 -6.92
N VAL A 648 -6.05 28.12 -5.99
CA VAL A 648 -4.66 28.57 -5.92
C VAL A 648 -4.10 28.32 -4.53
N GLY A 649 -2.80 27.99 -4.46
CA GLY A 649 -2.05 27.84 -3.22
C GLY A 649 -0.87 28.79 -3.15
N GLY A 650 -0.36 28.99 -1.94
CA GLY A 650 0.88 29.71 -1.68
C GLY A 650 2.11 28.82 -1.81
N TYR A 651 3.29 29.41 -1.74
CA TYR A 651 4.56 28.70 -1.60
C TYR A 651 4.73 28.23 -0.15
N ALA A 652 5.61 27.25 0.07
CA ALA A 652 5.88 26.64 1.37
C ALA A 652 6.25 27.66 2.47
N ASN A 653 6.79 28.83 2.10
CA ASN A 653 7.11 29.91 3.03
C ASN A 653 5.91 30.77 3.49
N GLY A 654 4.69 30.43 3.05
CA GLY A 654 3.45 31.14 3.36
C GLY A 654 3.19 32.38 2.50
N ASN A 655 3.99 32.59 1.45
CA ASN A 655 3.82 33.71 0.51
C ASN A 655 3.03 33.26 -0.73
N PHE A 656 2.28 34.17 -1.35
CA PHE A 656 1.67 33.97 -2.65
C PHE A 656 2.58 34.40 -3.81
N LYS A 657 3.54 35.29 -3.54
CA LYS A 657 4.37 36.04 -4.51
C LYS A 657 3.51 36.70 -5.59
N PRO A 658 2.59 37.62 -5.23
CA PRO A 658 1.57 38.15 -6.13
C PRO A 658 2.14 38.87 -7.35
N ASN A 659 3.32 39.48 -7.22
CA ASN A 659 3.99 40.25 -8.27
C ASN A 659 4.91 39.41 -9.16
N ASN A 660 5.18 38.14 -8.81
CA ASN A 660 6.00 37.27 -9.63
C ASN A 660 5.24 36.86 -10.89
N SER A 661 5.98 36.75 -12.00
CA SER A 661 5.47 36.15 -13.23
C SER A 661 5.18 34.66 -13.01
N ALA A 662 4.04 34.19 -13.50
CA ALA A 662 3.67 32.78 -13.37
C ALA A 662 4.40 31.92 -14.42
N THR A 663 4.86 30.74 -13.99
CA THR A 663 5.44 29.74 -14.90
C THR A 663 4.35 28.99 -15.67
N ARG A 664 4.71 28.29 -16.75
CA ARG A 664 3.79 27.46 -17.54
C ARG A 664 3.18 26.34 -16.71
N ALA A 665 3.95 25.72 -15.82
CA ALA A 665 3.46 24.70 -14.89
C ALA A 665 2.48 25.28 -13.86
N GLU A 666 2.77 26.46 -13.30
CA GLU A 666 1.86 27.14 -12.37
C GLU A 666 0.56 27.55 -13.06
N ALA A 667 0.64 28.13 -14.25
CA ALA A 667 -0.53 28.48 -15.05
C ALA A 667 -1.36 27.24 -15.42
N ALA A 668 -0.73 26.12 -15.77
CA ALA A 668 -1.40 24.86 -16.06
C ALA A 668 -2.18 24.34 -14.84
N LYS A 669 -1.56 24.33 -13.65
CA LYS A 669 -2.27 23.96 -12.42
C LYS A 669 -3.45 24.88 -12.15
N MET A 670 -3.25 26.20 -12.20
CA MET A 670 -4.30 27.17 -11.91
C MET A 670 -5.48 27.11 -12.90
N ILE A 671 -5.21 26.82 -14.18
CA ILE A 671 -6.25 26.63 -15.20
C ILE A 671 -6.94 25.28 -15.08
N SER A 672 -6.25 24.22 -14.64
CA SER A 672 -6.89 22.91 -14.51
C SER A 672 -8.10 22.90 -13.56
N ALA A 673 -8.12 23.83 -12.59
CA ALA A 673 -9.20 24.00 -11.62
C ALA A 673 -10.49 24.61 -12.20
N VAL A 674 -10.47 25.22 -13.40
CA VAL A 674 -11.69 25.70 -14.08
C VAL A 674 -12.35 24.63 -14.95
N LEU A 675 -11.70 23.49 -15.16
CA LEU A 675 -12.27 22.39 -15.95
C LEU A 675 -13.36 21.69 -15.14
N LYS A 676 -14.59 21.72 -15.65
CA LYS A 676 -15.66 20.81 -15.19
C LYS A 676 -15.35 19.41 -15.73
N ASP A 677 -15.42 18.41 -14.85
CA ASP A 677 -15.27 17.00 -15.23
C ASP A 677 -16.49 16.50 -16.01
#